data_AF-A0A7V3MHJ7-F1
#
_entry.id   AF-A0A7V3MHJ7-F1
#
_cell.length_a   1.000
_cell.length_b   1.000
_cell.length_c   1.000
_cell.angle_alpha   90.00
_cell.angle_beta   90.00
_cell.angle_gamma   90.00
#
_symmetry.space_group_name_H-M   'P 1'
#
loop_
_entity.id
_entity.type
_entity.pdbx_description
1 polymer ?
#
loop_
_entity_poly.entity_id
_entity_poly.type
_entity_poly.pdbx_seq_one_letter_code
_entity_poly.pdbx_strand_id
1 'polypeptide(L)'
;MVVPGRIEIDDVQPVVSCGAYPAKAVVGEVVPVSAAVWREGHDAVAATLVVRYVGQRYPQVTEVRQIKAVEAPERPAGAHEAGAPDPQRVKPQLLPMRMGEEPYVFHGQFTPDRVGLWMFRVDGWGDPIASWKHGLVAKLDAGQGEAELSNDLVVGARLFERAAAGVPRARRDPLLAAAGALRAAGDPVTRTAPALAPEIDELLAEHPLRDLVTRGEQFGVWVDRPLARFGSWYELFPRSTGGWDADGTPVHGTFATTAAQLPRIADMGFDVVYLPPIHPIGKVHRKGRNNSPTAAPGDVGSPWAIGSDEGGHDAIHPSLGTIDEFDDFVSATRALGMEVALDLALQCAPDHPWAREHREWFTELPDGTIAYAENPPKKYQDIYPLNFDNDPAGLYDEVLRVCRHWIDHGVKIFRVDNPHTKPPNFWAWLIAQIKDHDPDVLFLAEAFTPPARQYGLAKLGFTQSYSYFTWRTAKWELTEFGNDIAALADFRRPNLFVNTPDILHAILQHNGPGMFAIRAVLAATMGPAWGMYSGYELFEHRAVREGSEEYLDSEKYELRPRDYAGALAEGRSLEPFITQINAIRRLHPALQQLRTIRFHHVDNDAMLAYSKFDPATGDCVLVVVSLNAFGPEEATLWL
;
A
#
# COMPACT_ATOMS: atom_id res chain seq x y z
N MET A 1 -21.06 15.45 -15.44
CA MET A 1 -22.29 15.22 -14.66
C MET A 1 -22.87 13.92 -15.10
N VAL A 2 -22.93 12.94 -14.20
CA VAL A 2 -23.83 11.80 -14.38
C VAL A 2 -25.25 12.35 -14.28
N VAL A 3 -26.08 11.94 -15.21
CA VAL A 3 -27.51 12.24 -15.18
C VAL A 3 -28.19 11.01 -14.58
N PRO A 4 -29.14 11.17 -13.65
CA PRO A 4 -29.82 10.04 -13.02
C PRO A 4 -30.44 9.11 -14.06
N GLY A 5 -30.33 7.81 -13.79
CA GLY A 5 -30.78 6.74 -14.68
C GLY A 5 -32.23 6.33 -14.46
N ARG A 6 -32.63 5.19 -15.01
CA ARG A 6 -33.94 4.60 -14.69
C ARG A 6 -33.92 3.92 -13.32
N ILE A 7 -32.80 3.34 -12.96
CA ILE A 7 -32.45 2.90 -11.61
C ILE A 7 -31.34 3.84 -11.17
N GLU A 8 -31.49 4.47 -10.01
CA GLU A 8 -30.48 5.40 -9.53
C GLU A 8 -29.34 4.65 -8.87
N ILE A 9 -28.11 5.09 -9.16
CA ILE A 9 -26.87 4.53 -8.61
C ILE A 9 -26.07 5.71 -8.09
N ASP A 10 -25.89 5.78 -6.78
CA ASP A 10 -25.25 6.89 -6.09
C ASP A 10 -24.22 6.40 -5.07
N ASP A 11 -23.35 7.30 -4.61
CA ASP A 11 -22.36 7.07 -3.55
C ASP A 11 -21.53 5.78 -3.71
N VAL A 12 -21.08 5.52 -4.94
CA VAL A 12 -20.22 4.37 -5.25
C VAL A 12 -18.89 4.49 -4.53
N GLN A 13 -18.43 3.40 -3.89
CA GLN A 13 -17.13 3.30 -3.23
C GLN A 13 -16.41 1.99 -3.58
N PRO A 14 -15.07 1.96 -3.66
CA PRO A 14 -14.14 3.06 -3.37
C PRO A 14 -13.94 4.02 -4.56
N VAL A 15 -14.04 5.32 -4.32
CA VAL A 15 -13.77 6.37 -5.33
C VAL A 15 -12.79 7.40 -4.76
N VAL A 16 -11.61 7.52 -5.39
CA VAL A 16 -10.55 8.42 -4.91
C VAL A 16 -10.59 9.75 -5.65
N SER A 17 -10.90 10.83 -4.92
CA SER A 17 -10.97 12.21 -5.45
C SER A 17 -11.85 12.31 -6.70
N CYS A 18 -13.10 11.86 -6.59
CA CYS A 18 -14.10 11.86 -7.68
C CYS A 18 -13.66 11.06 -8.92
N GLY A 19 -12.86 10.01 -8.73
CA GLY A 19 -12.37 9.14 -9.81
C GLY A 19 -11.13 9.67 -10.54
N ALA A 20 -10.56 10.80 -10.11
CA ALA A 20 -9.34 11.36 -10.69
C ALA A 20 -8.12 10.43 -10.49
N TYR A 21 -8.11 9.64 -9.42
CA TYR A 21 -7.05 8.66 -9.15
C TYR A 21 -7.66 7.27 -8.99
N PRO A 22 -6.96 6.20 -9.41
CA PRO A 22 -7.40 4.85 -9.12
C PRO A 22 -7.30 4.58 -7.61
N ALA A 23 -8.24 3.78 -7.09
CA ALA A 23 -8.06 3.13 -5.80
C ALA A 23 -6.90 2.12 -5.86
N LYS A 24 -6.49 1.58 -4.72
CA LYS A 24 -5.34 0.70 -4.59
C LYS A 24 -5.72 -0.65 -3.99
N ALA A 25 -5.15 -1.70 -4.55
CA ALA A 25 -5.21 -3.04 -3.99
C ALA A 25 -3.88 -3.79 -4.26
N VAL A 26 -3.76 -5.00 -3.75
CA VAL A 26 -2.71 -5.95 -4.15
C VAL A 26 -3.31 -7.25 -4.67
N VAL A 27 -2.52 -8.03 -5.41
CA VAL A 27 -2.95 -9.35 -5.89
C VAL A 27 -3.41 -10.21 -4.70
N GLY A 28 -4.60 -10.83 -4.84
CA GLY A 28 -5.22 -11.67 -3.81
C GLY A 28 -6.01 -10.93 -2.73
N GLU A 29 -6.00 -9.60 -2.72
CA GLU A 29 -6.79 -8.80 -1.77
C GLU A 29 -8.29 -8.80 -2.12
N VAL A 30 -9.16 -9.10 -1.15
CA VAL A 30 -10.60 -8.89 -1.33
C VAL A 30 -10.91 -7.39 -1.26
N VAL A 31 -11.35 -6.83 -2.38
CA VAL A 31 -11.73 -5.42 -2.51
C VAL A 31 -13.24 -5.29 -2.36
N PRO A 32 -13.75 -4.70 -1.25
CA PRO A 32 -15.17 -4.42 -1.11
C PRO A 32 -15.58 -3.24 -1.99
N VAL A 33 -16.78 -3.32 -2.57
CA VAL A 33 -17.41 -2.25 -3.36
C VAL A 33 -18.81 -2.03 -2.81
N SER A 34 -19.19 -0.77 -2.58
CA SER A 34 -20.55 -0.41 -2.19
C SER A 34 -21.15 0.64 -3.12
N ALA A 35 -22.48 0.67 -3.20
CA ALA A 35 -23.22 1.73 -3.87
C ALA A 35 -24.65 1.80 -3.33
N ALA A 36 -25.21 3.00 -3.24
CA ALA A 36 -26.64 3.19 -3.05
C ALA A 36 -27.34 2.91 -4.40
N VAL A 37 -28.26 1.95 -4.43
CA VAL A 37 -29.00 1.58 -5.64
C VAL A 37 -30.49 1.53 -5.33
N TRP A 38 -31.26 2.44 -5.93
CA TRP A 38 -32.67 2.60 -5.62
C TRP A 38 -33.52 2.95 -6.84
N ARG A 39 -34.83 2.86 -6.69
CA ARG A 39 -35.82 3.17 -7.72
C ARG A 39 -37.09 3.76 -7.09
N GLU A 40 -38.00 4.22 -7.93
CA GLU A 40 -39.34 4.64 -7.52
C GLU A 40 -40.20 3.46 -7.03
N GLY A 41 -41.20 3.77 -6.20
CA GLY A 41 -42.18 2.79 -5.76
C GLY A 41 -41.64 1.82 -4.71
N HIS A 42 -42.20 0.60 -4.69
CA HIS A 42 -41.91 -0.42 -3.67
C HIS A 42 -41.39 -1.73 -4.29
N ASP A 43 -41.17 -1.74 -5.62
CA ASP A 43 -40.64 -2.90 -6.31
C ASP A 43 -39.17 -3.10 -5.93
N ALA A 44 -38.77 -4.36 -5.79
CA ALA A 44 -37.40 -4.73 -5.50
C ALA A 44 -36.43 -4.24 -6.60
N VAL A 45 -35.22 -3.92 -6.15
CA VAL A 45 -34.08 -3.52 -6.94
C VAL A 45 -32.90 -4.43 -6.56
N ALA A 46 -32.02 -4.68 -7.52
CA ALA A 46 -30.80 -5.46 -7.31
C ALA A 46 -29.64 -4.80 -8.07
N ALA A 47 -28.42 -5.22 -7.74
CA ALA A 47 -27.21 -4.66 -8.31
C ALA A 47 -26.19 -5.74 -8.70
N THR A 48 -25.42 -5.45 -9.74
CA THR A 48 -24.35 -6.31 -10.25
C THR A 48 -23.06 -5.50 -10.30
N LEU A 49 -22.00 -6.03 -9.69
CA LEU A 49 -20.65 -5.52 -9.80
C LEU A 49 -20.01 -6.09 -11.06
N VAL A 50 -19.64 -5.21 -11.99
CA VAL A 50 -18.98 -5.56 -13.26
C VAL A 50 -17.50 -5.26 -13.14
N VAL A 51 -16.65 -6.28 -13.21
CA VAL A 51 -15.20 -6.16 -13.03
C VAL A 51 -14.45 -6.57 -14.28
N ARG A 52 -13.40 -5.83 -14.65
CA ARG A 52 -12.52 -6.15 -15.78
C ARG A 52 -11.07 -5.82 -15.48
N TYR A 53 -10.16 -6.64 -16.00
CA TYR A 53 -8.74 -6.32 -16.10
C TYR A 53 -8.47 -5.57 -17.40
N VAL A 54 -7.64 -4.53 -17.35
CA VAL A 54 -7.32 -3.65 -18.50
C VAL A 54 -5.87 -3.76 -18.95
N GLY A 55 -4.99 -4.39 -18.17
CA GLY A 55 -3.57 -4.58 -18.49
C GLY A 55 -2.64 -3.86 -17.51
N GLN A 56 -1.34 -3.89 -17.81
CA GLN A 56 -0.30 -3.30 -16.94
C GLN A 56 0.01 -1.83 -17.26
N ARG A 57 -0.65 -1.23 -18.26
CA ARG A 57 -0.45 0.18 -18.59
C ARG A 57 -0.86 1.06 -17.41
N TYR A 58 0.09 1.84 -16.87
CA TYR A 58 -0.17 2.70 -15.72
C TYR A 58 -0.92 3.97 -16.15
N PRO A 59 -1.98 4.40 -15.43
CA PRO A 59 -2.68 5.64 -15.78
C PRO A 59 -1.81 6.87 -15.51
N GLN A 60 -1.72 7.78 -16.48
CA GLN A 60 -1.11 9.09 -16.27
C GLN A 60 -2.12 9.97 -15.51
N VAL A 61 -1.83 10.27 -14.24
CA VAL A 61 -2.77 10.97 -13.32
C VAL A 61 -2.64 12.50 -13.35
N THR A 62 -1.83 13.06 -14.25
CA THR A 62 -1.71 14.51 -14.43
C THR A 62 -1.86 14.89 -15.90
N GLU A 63 -2.47 16.05 -16.18
CA GLU A 63 -2.38 16.66 -17.51
C GLU A 63 -0.92 17.04 -17.75
N VAL A 64 -0.21 16.19 -18.49
CA VAL A 64 1.07 16.59 -19.08
C VAL A 64 0.71 17.66 -20.12
N ARG A 65 0.66 18.94 -19.71
CA ARG A 65 0.95 20.02 -20.65
C ARG A 65 2.19 19.56 -21.38
N GLN A 66 2.09 19.43 -22.70
CA GLN A 66 3.14 18.96 -23.60
C GLN A 66 4.46 19.69 -23.31
N ILE A 67 5.19 19.24 -22.30
CA ILE A 67 6.63 19.35 -22.25
C ILE A 67 7.01 18.53 -23.46
N LYS A 68 7.61 19.18 -24.46
CA LYS A 68 8.24 18.49 -25.58
C LYS A 68 9.39 17.68 -24.97
N ALA A 69 9.05 16.55 -24.36
CA ALA A 69 9.96 15.43 -24.31
C ALA A 69 10.39 15.23 -25.76
N VAL A 70 11.70 15.21 -25.98
CA VAL A 70 12.26 14.62 -27.19
C VAL A 70 11.51 13.31 -27.38
N GLU A 71 10.92 13.16 -28.56
CA GLU A 71 10.02 12.07 -28.93
C GLU A 71 10.45 10.79 -28.23
N ALA A 72 9.55 10.18 -27.44
CA ALA A 72 9.69 8.78 -27.07
C ALA A 72 10.10 8.07 -28.36
N PRO A 73 11.25 7.37 -28.41
CA PRO A 73 11.85 6.98 -29.68
C PRO A 73 10.78 6.30 -30.50
N GLU A 74 10.51 6.84 -31.70
CA GLU A 74 9.69 6.15 -32.67
C GLU A 74 10.22 4.73 -32.74
N ARG A 75 9.35 3.75 -32.42
CA ARG A 75 9.66 2.35 -32.68
C ARG A 75 10.21 2.31 -34.11
N PRO A 76 11.39 1.70 -34.35
CA PRO A 76 11.94 1.65 -35.69
C PRO A 76 10.88 1.13 -36.65
N ALA A 77 10.54 1.97 -37.63
CA ALA A 77 9.58 1.67 -38.68
C ALA A 77 10.14 0.50 -39.50
N GLY A 78 9.80 -0.72 -39.08
CA GLY A 78 10.39 -1.93 -39.65
C GLY A 78 10.02 -3.24 -38.96
N ALA A 79 9.30 -3.23 -37.84
CA ALA A 79 8.77 -4.45 -37.21
C ALA A 79 7.25 -4.56 -37.40
N HIS A 80 6.81 -4.65 -38.65
CA HIS A 80 5.52 -5.28 -38.92
C HIS A 80 5.68 -6.80 -38.82
N GLU A 81 4.90 -7.36 -37.89
CA GLU A 81 4.41 -8.74 -37.81
C GLU A 81 5.31 -9.81 -37.15
N ALA A 82 5.00 -10.13 -35.89
CA ALA A 82 4.21 -11.33 -35.56
C ALA A 82 3.91 -11.40 -34.04
N GLY A 83 2.64 -11.21 -33.64
CA GLY A 83 2.12 -11.80 -32.40
C GLY A 83 2.25 -11.03 -31.08
N ALA A 84 2.16 -9.69 -31.05
CA ALA A 84 1.68 -9.07 -29.80
C ALA A 84 0.23 -9.50 -29.63
N PRO A 85 -0.15 -10.21 -28.54
CA PRO A 85 -1.54 -10.57 -28.36
C PRO A 85 -2.34 -9.28 -28.31
N ASP A 86 -3.35 -9.16 -29.19
CA ASP A 86 -4.56 -8.38 -28.94
C ASP A 86 -4.83 -8.48 -27.44
N PRO A 87 -4.96 -7.39 -26.65
CA PRO A 87 -5.25 -7.50 -25.23
C PRO A 87 -6.48 -8.39 -25.13
N GLN A 88 -6.26 -9.68 -24.83
CA GLN A 88 -7.26 -10.72 -24.98
C GLN A 88 -8.48 -10.15 -24.31
N ARG A 89 -9.57 -9.91 -25.05
CA ARG A 89 -10.76 -9.26 -24.50
C ARG A 89 -11.19 -10.07 -23.29
N VAL A 90 -10.71 -9.67 -22.10
CA VAL A 90 -10.99 -10.40 -20.87
C VAL A 90 -12.45 -10.16 -20.64
N LYS A 91 -13.23 -11.23 -20.75
CA LYS A 91 -14.66 -11.15 -20.55
C LYS A 91 -14.89 -10.56 -19.15
N PRO A 92 -15.66 -9.47 -19.02
CA PRO A 92 -15.91 -8.89 -17.72
C PRO A 92 -16.62 -9.92 -16.83
N GLN A 93 -16.22 -9.95 -15.56
CA GLN A 93 -16.89 -10.73 -14.54
C GLN A 93 -18.13 -9.97 -14.09
N LEU A 94 -19.24 -10.70 -13.95
CA LEU A 94 -20.49 -10.18 -13.40
C LEU A 94 -20.68 -10.81 -12.03
N LEU A 95 -20.52 -10.02 -10.98
CA LEU A 95 -20.56 -10.47 -9.60
C LEU A 95 -21.82 -9.89 -8.94
N PRO A 96 -22.56 -10.69 -8.14
CA PRO A 96 -23.74 -10.18 -7.45
C PRO A 96 -23.33 -9.17 -6.37
N MET A 97 -24.17 -8.17 -6.15
CA MET A 97 -24.12 -7.33 -4.95
C MET A 97 -25.33 -7.64 -4.07
N ARG A 98 -25.13 -7.63 -2.75
CA ARG A 98 -26.18 -7.90 -1.76
C ARG A 98 -26.52 -6.64 -1.00
N MET A 99 -27.80 -6.39 -0.77
CA MET A 99 -28.23 -5.27 0.08
C MET A 99 -27.73 -5.51 1.51
N GLY A 100 -27.12 -4.50 2.11
CA GLY A 100 -26.61 -4.52 3.48
C GLY A 100 -27.71 -4.24 4.50
N GLU A 101 -27.29 -3.93 5.73
CA GLU A 101 -28.21 -3.51 6.80
C GLU A 101 -28.80 -2.12 6.52
N GLU A 102 -28.02 -1.24 5.89
CA GLU A 102 -28.50 0.06 5.44
C GLU A 102 -29.38 -0.12 4.19
N PRO A 103 -30.66 0.28 4.23
CA PRO A 103 -31.57 0.11 3.11
C PRO A 103 -31.02 0.73 1.82
N TYR A 104 -31.13 -0.01 0.72
CA TYR A 104 -30.67 0.38 -0.62
C TYR A 104 -29.14 0.52 -0.79
N VAL A 105 -28.34 0.28 0.25
CA VAL A 105 -26.89 0.17 0.09
C VAL A 105 -26.53 -1.27 -0.24
N PHE A 106 -25.98 -1.48 -1.44
CA PHE A 106 -25.55 -2.78 -1.92
C PHE A 106 -24.04 -2.95 -1.74
N HIS A 107 -23.62 -4.13 -1.34
CA HIS A 107 -22.23 -4.53 -1.15
C HIS A 107 -21.87 -5.69 -2.09
N GLY A 108 -20.81 -5.51 -2.85
CA GLY A 108 -20.15 -6.56 -3.62
C GLY A 108 -18.66 -6.62 -3.25
N GLN A 109 -17.97 -7.63 -3.77
CA GLN A 109 -16.53 -7.71 -3.62
C GLN A 109 -15.91 -8.43 -4.81
N PHE A 110 -14.65 -8.16 -5.08
CA PHE A 110 -13.85 -8.90 -6.06
C PHE A 110 -12.41 -9.06 -5.56
N THR A 111 -11.72 -10.06 -6.10
CA THR A 111 -10.33 -10.36 -5.73
C THR A 111 -9.48 -10.39 -7.00
N PRO A 112 -8.59 -9.40 -7.21
CA PRO A 112 -7.76 -9.35 -8.40
C PRO A 112 -6.67 -10.42 -8.33
N ASP A 113 -6.42 -11.11 -9.44
CA ASP A 113 -5.51 -12.26 -9.53
C ASP A 113 -4.15 -11.93 -10.17
N ARG A 114 -3.94 -10.68 -10.60
CA ARG A 114 -2.72 -10.24 -11.29
C ARG A 114 -2.49 -8.73 -11.18
N VAL A 115 -1.23 -8.35 -11.32
CA VAL A 115 -0.75 -6.95 -11.32
C VAL A 115 -1.27 -6.17 -12.53
N GLY A 116 -1.64 -4.91 -12.29
CA GLY A 116 -2.05 -3.95 -13.31
C GLY A 116 -3.35 -3.21 -12.98
N LEU A 117 -3.92 -2.55 -13.97
CA LEU A 117 -5.15 -1.77 -13.83
C LEU A 117 -6.38 -2.68 -13.96
N TRP A 118 -7.21 -2.64 -12.93
CA TRP A 118 -8.55 -3.19 -12.91
C TRP A 118 -9.58 -2.06 -12.94
N MET A 119 -10.74 -2.32 -13.52
CA MET A 119 -11.86 -1.38 -13.51
C MET A 119 -13.09 -2.10 -12.97
N PHE A 120 -13.87 -1.40 -12.16
CA PHE A 120 -15.18 -1.86 -11.72
C PHE A 120 -16.27 -0.86 -12.08
N ARG A 121 -17.51 -1.34 -12.14
CA ARG A 121 -18.73 -0.54 -12.28
C ARG A 121 -19.88 -1.25 -11.58
N VAL A 122 -20.83 -0.49 -11.05
CA VAL A 122 -22.10 -1.02 -10.55
C VAL A 122 -23.17 -0.88 -11.63
N ASP A 123 -23.87 -1.98 -11.95
CA ASP A 123 -25.06 -2.01 -12.80
C ASP A 123 -26.29 -2.27 -11.92
N GLY A 124 -27.20 -1.31 -11.82
CA GLY A 124 -28.46 -1.41 -11.06
C GLY A 124 -29.62 -1.83 -11.95
N TRP A 125 -30.54 -2.65 -11.45
CA TRP A 125 -31.66 -3.20 -12.22
C TRP A 125 -32.85 -3.53 -11.31
N GLY A 126 -34.06 -3.44 -11.86
CA GLY A 126 -35.28 -3.87 -11.15
C GLY A 126 -35.38 -5.40 -11.11
N ASP A 127 -35.73 -5.95 -9.95
CA ASP A 127 -35.93 -7.40 -9.75
C ASP A 127 -37.43 -7.72 -9.68
N PRO A 128 -38.09 -7.94 -10.83
CA PRO A 128 -39.52 -8.20 -10.86
C PRO A 128 -39.88 -9.56 -10.25
N ILE A 129 -38.97 -10.54 -10.26
CA ILE A 129 -39.25 -11.87 -9.70
C ILE A 129 -39.21 -11.81 -8.18
N ALA A 130 -38.22 -11.14 -7.57
CA ALA A 130 -38.18 -10.94 -6.13
C ALA A 130 -39.41 -10.14 -5.64
N SER A 131 -39.77 -9.07 -6.35
CA SER A 131 -40.97 -8.27 -6.07
C SER A 131 -42.24 -9.14 -6.09
N TRP A 132 -42.39 -9.95 -7.15
CA TRP A 132 -43.52 -10.85 -7.31
C TRP A 132 -43.55 -11.94 -6.23
N LYS A 133 -42.42 -12.58 -5.93
CA LYS A 133 -42.33 -13.62 -4.90
C LYS A 133 -42.74 -13.07 -3.53
N HIS A 134 -42.23 -11.91 -3.14
CA HIS A 134 -42.57 -11.27 -1.88
C HIS A 134 -44.08 -10.97 -1.78
N GLY A 135 -44.65 -10.34 -2.82
CA GLY A 135 -46.08 -10.04 -2.86
C GLY A 135 -46.95 -11.29 -2.86
N LEU A 136 -46.55 -12.34 -3.58
CA LEU A 136 -47.26 -13.62 -3.62
C LEU A 136 -47.29 -14.29 -2.25
N VAL A 137 -46.13 -14.41 -1.58
CA VAL A 137 -46.03 -15.05 -0.26
C VAL A 137 -46.88 -14.31 0.77
N ALA A 138 -46.81 -12.97 0.81
CA ALA A 138 -47.63 -12.18 1.73
C ALA A 138 -49.14 -12.40 1.52
N LYS A 139 -49.59 -12.53 0.27
CA LYS A 139 -51.00 -12.82 -0.04
C LYS A 139 -51.42 -14.25 0.32
N LEU A 140 -50.53 -15.23 0.11
CA LEU A 140 -50.77 -16.62 0.53
C LEU A 140 -50.87 -16.72 2.06
N ASP A 141 -49.99 -16.05 2.79
CA ASP A 141 -50.01 -16.03 4.26
C ASP A 141 -51.25 -15.32 4.82
N ALA A 142 -51.79 -14.33 4.08
CA ALA A 142 -53.06 -13.69 4.38
C ALA A 142 -54.29 -14.57 4.07
N GLY A 143 -54.09 -15.79 3.54
CA GLY A 143 -55.15 -16.75 3.25
C GLY A 143 -55.93 -16.44 1.97
N GLN A 144 -55.37 -15.67 1.03
CA GLN A 144 -56.04 -15.36 -0.24
C GLN A 144 -56.16 -16.60 -1.12
N GLY A 145 -57.34 -16.78 -1.71
CA GLY A 145 -57.69 -17.94 -2.52
C GLY A 145 -57.31 -17.81 -4.00
N GLU A 146 -57.60 -18.86 -4.77
CA GLU A 146 -57.29 -18.93 -6.21
C GLU A 146 -57.86 -17.76 -7.02
N ALA A 147 -59.11 -17.34 -6.72
CA ALA A 147 -59.76 -16.27 -7.44
C ALA A 147 -59.04 -14.92 -7.27
N GLU A 148 -58.49 -14.67 -6.08
CA GLU A 148 -57.78 -13.42 -5.74
C GLU A 148 -56.37 -13.41 -6.33
N LEU A 149 -55.69 -14.56 -6.33
CA LEU A 149 -54.32 -14.72 -6.82
C LEU A 149 -54.20 -14.99 -8.33
N SER A 150 -55.31 -15.24 -9.03
CA SER A 150 -55.28 -15.69 -10.43
C SER A 150 -54.43 -14.79 -11.34
N ASN A 151 -54.55 -13.47 -11.21
CA ASN A 151 -53.74 -12.52 -11.97
C ASN A 151 -52.25 -12.56 -11.57
N ASP A 152 -51.95 -12.63 -10.27
CA ASP A 152 -50.57 -12.74 -9.78
C ASP A 152 -49.89 -13.99 -10.34
N LEU A 153 -50.58 -15.13 -10.38
CA LEU A 153 -50.03 -16.38 -10.92
C LEU A 153 -49.73 -16.28 -12.43
N VAL A 154 -50.60 -15.63 -13.20
CA VAL A 154 -50.37 -15.39 -14.63
C VAL A 154 -49.21 -14.42 -14.86
N VAL A 155 -49.07 -13.38 -14.03
CA VAL A 155 -47.92 -12.47 -14.05
C VAL A 155 -46.64 -13.24 -13.77
N GLY A 156 -46.61 -14.04 -12.70
CA GLY A 156 -45.48 -14.89 -12.33
C GLY A 156 -45.06 -15.80 -13.48
N ALA A 157 -46.00 -16.50 -14.11
CA ALA A 157 -45.71 -17.38 -15.24
C ALA A 157 -45.00 -16.65 -16.39
N ARG A 158 -45.43 -15.43 -16.72
CA ARG A 158 -44.79 -14.59 -17.74
C ARG A 158 -43.39 -14.14 -17.31
N LEU A 159 -43.17 -13.84 -16.03
CA LEU A 159 -41.85 -13.49 -15.50
C LEU A 159 -40.88 -14.68 -15.64
N PHE A 160 -41.31 -15.88 -15.27
CA PHE A 160 -40.49 -17.09 -15.41
C PHE A 160 -40.18 -17.45 -16.87
N GLU A 161 -41.10 -17.20 -17.81
CA GLU A 161 -40.81 -17.34 -19.25
C GLU A 161 -39.78 -16.33 -19.75
N ARG A 162 -39.88 -15.07 -19.31
CA ARG A 162 -38.89 -14.03 -19.62
C ARG A 162 -37.52 -14.40 -19.06
N ALA A 163 -37.46 -14.90 -17.82
CA ALA A 163 -36.23 -15.41 -17.24
C ALA A 163 -35.66 -16.59 -18.03
N ALA A 164 -36.49 -17.57 -18.39
CA ALA A 164 -36.10 -18.75 -19.16
C ALA A 164 -35.49 -18.41 -20.53
N ALA A 165 -35.87 -17.28 -21.13
CA ALA A 165 -35.26 -16.80 -22.38
C ALA A 165 -33.80 -16.32 -22.20
N GLY A 166 -33.43 -15.89 -21.00
CA GLY A 166 -32.06 -15.48 -20.63
C GLY A 166 -31.16 -16.62 -20.13
N VAL A 167 -31.71 -17.82 -19.94
CA VAL A 167 -31.00 -19.01 -19.45
C VAL A 167 -30.56 -19.91 -20.62
N PRO A 168 -29.37 -20.55 -20.57
CA PRO A 168 -28.98 -21.55 -21.55
C PRO A 168 -30.04 -22.64 -21.75
N ARG A 169 -30.26 -23.06 -23.00
CA ARG A 169 -31.34 -24.01 -23.36
C ARG A 169 -31.35 -25.30 -22.53
N ALA A 170 -30.18 -25.79 -22.12
CA ALA A 170 -30.04 -27.01 -21.32
C ALA A 170 -30.49 -26.87 -19.85
N ARG A 171 -30.69 -25.64 -19.35
CA ARG A 171 -30.99 -25.34 -17.94
C ARG A 171 -32.31 -24.61 -17.71
N ARG A 172 -33.06 -24.29 -18.78
CA ARG A 172 -34.27 -23.46 -18.67
C ARG A 172 -35.53 -24.24 -18.26
N ASP A 173 -35.50 -25.58 -18.31
CA ASP A 173 -36.68 -26.42 -18.07
C ASP A 173 -37.33 -26.22 -16.70
N PRO A 174 -36.58 -26.06 -15.58
CA PRO A 174 -37.18 -25.75 -14.27
C PRO A 174 -38.02 -24.47 -14.29
N LEU A 175 -37.55 -23.40 -14.94
CA LEU A 175 -38.29 -22.12 -15.05
C LEU A 175 -39.57 -22.29 -15.90
N LEU A 176 -39.50 -23.06 -16.98
CA LEU A 176 -40.67 -23.35 -17.82
C LEU A 176 -41.68 -24.24 -17.10
N ALA A 177 -41.21 -25.22 -16.31
CA ALA A 177 -42.06 -26.05 -15.46
C ALA A 177 -42.76 -25.22 -14.39
N ALA A 178 -42.06 -24.31 -13.72
CA ALA A 178 -42.65 -23.35 -12.79
C ALA A 178 -43.70 -22.46 -13.48
N ALA A 179 -43.40 -21.91 -14.66
CA ALA A 179 -44.36 -21.14 -15.45
C ALA A 179 -45.60 -21.96 -15.85
N GLY A 180 -45.42 -23.24 -16.18
CA GLY A 180 -46.50 -24.18 -16.48
C GLY A 180 -47.38 -24.46 -15.26
N ALA A 181 -46.77 -24.75 -14.10
CA ALA A 181 -47.47 -25.01 -12.84
C ALA A 181 -48.30 -23.81 -12.38
N LEU A 182 -47.76 -22.59 -12.50
CA LEU A 182 -48.48 -21.36 -12.19
C LEU A 182 -49.75 -21.17 -13.04
N ARG A 183 -49.79 -21.70 -14.28
CA ARG A 183 -50.96 -21.63 -15.18
C ARG A 183 -51.94 -22.78 -15.03
N ALA A 184 -51.54 -23.89 -14.43
CA ALA A 184 -52.44 -25.02 -14.21
C ALA A 184 -53.60 -24.61 -13.29
N ALA A 185 -54.76 -25.25 -13.44
CA ALA A 185 -55.87 -25.05 -12.51
C ALA A 185 -55.59 -25.77 -11.18
N GLY A 186 -56.09 -25.23 -10.07
CA GLY A 186 -56.03 -25.88 -8.77
C GLY A 186 -55.51 -24.98 -7.65
N ASP A 187 -55.22 -25.63 -6.53
CA ASP A 187 -54.81 -24.99 -5.28
C ASP A 187 -53.56 -24.08 -5.47
N PRO A 188 -53.61 -22.80 -5.04
CA PRO A 188 -52.51 -21.84 -5.21
C PRO A 188 -51.21 -22.27 -4.54
N VAL A 189 -51.25 -22.95 -3.40
CA VAL A 189 -50.05 -23.41 -2.69
C VAL A 189 -49.32 -24.44 -3.55
N THR A 190 -50.06 -25.40 -4.09
CA THR A 190 -49.51 -26.44 -4.97
C THR A 190 -48.94 -25.85 -6.27
N ARG A 191 -49.61 -24.87 -6.87
CA ARG A 191 -49.19 -24.22 -8.13
C ARG A 191 -47.93 -23.38 -7.97
N THR A 192 -47.74 -22.77 -6.81
CA THR A 192 -46.62 -21.85 -6.53
C THR A 192 -45.38 -22.56 -6.01
N ALA A 193 -45.52 -23.76 -5.44
CA ALA A 193 -44.40 -24.52 -4.89
C ALA A 193 -43.20 -24.68 -5.85
N PRO A 194 -43.37 -25.00 -7.15
CA PRO A 194 -42.23 -25.07 -8.08
C PRO A 194 -41.53 -23.72 -8.28
N ALA A 195 -42.27 -22.62 -8.30
CA ALA A 195 -41.71 -21.27 -8.47
C ALA A 195 -40.94 -20.77 -7.23
N LEU A 196 -41.24 -21.33 -6.06
CA LEU A 196 -40.62 -21.03 -4.76
C LEU A 196 -39.56 -22.07 -4.36
N ALA A 197 -39.26 -23.02 -5.23
CA ALA A 197 -38.30 -24.07 -4.95
C ALA A 197 -36.85 -23.52 -4.91
N PRO A 198 -35.97 -24.03 -4.02
CA PRO A 198 -34.58 -23.59 -3.94
C PRO A 198 -33.80 -23.71 -5.26
N GLU A 199 -34.09 -24.72 -6.07
CA GLU A 199 -33.48 -24.92 -7.40
C GLU A 199 -33.74 -23.75 -8.37
N ILE A 200 -34.88 -23.06 -8.22
CA ILE A 200 -35.21 -21.88 -9.01
C ILE A 200 -34.38 -20.68 -8.53
N ASP A 201 -34.19 -20.55 -7.22
CA ASP A 201 -33.39 -19.46 -6.65
C ASP A 201 -31.92 -19.59 -7.04
N GLU A 202 -31.36 -20.80 -7.04
CA GLU A 202 -30.00 -21.05 -7.54
C GLU A 202 -29.84 -20.67 -9.01
N LEU A 203 -30.81 -21.04 -9.85
CA LEU A 203 -30.77 -20.71 -11.28
C LEU A 203 -30.93 -19.21 -11.55
N LEU A 204 -31.80 -18.52 -10.80
CA LEU A 204 -32.00 -17.08 -10.89
C LEU A 204 -30.85 -16.28 -10.28
N ALA A 205 -30.11 -16.83 -9.31
CA ALA A 205 -28.89 -16.21 -8.80
C ALA A 205 -27.77 -16.16 -9.86
N GLU A 206 -27.68 -17.18 -10.71
CA GLU A 206 -26.70 -17.24 -11.81
C GLU A 206 -27.18 -16.49 -13.07
N HIS A 207 -28.47 -16.55 -13.34
CA HIS A 207 -29.10 -15.98 -14.54
C HIS A 207 -30.35 -15.15 -14.19
N PRO A 208 -30.19 -14.01 -13.49
CA PRO A 208 -31.32 -13.20 -13.07
C PRO A 208 -32.04 -12.54 -14.26
N LEU A 209 -33.36 -12.37 -14.11
CA LEU A 209 -34.13 -11.49 -14.99
C LEU A 209 -33.91 -10.04 -14.55
N ARG A 210 -33.19 -9.27 -15.37
CA ARG A 210 -32.80 -7.90 -15.05
C ARG A 210 -33.58 -6.87 -15.86
N ASP A 211 -34.48 -6.14 -15.21
CA ASP A 211 -35.27 -5.10 -15.86
C ASP A 211 -34.62 -3.72 -15.75
N LEU A 212 -34.72 -2.95 -16.83
CA LEU A 212 -34.35 -1.52 -16.85
C LEU A 212 -32.92 -1.23 -16.38
N VAL A 213 -31.98 -2.10 -16.75
CA VAL A 213 -30.57 -2.04 -16.32
C VAL A 213 -29.99 -0.65 -16.59
N THR A 214 -29.57 0.03 -15.52
CA THR A 214 -28.77 1.26 -15.56
C THR A 214 -27.32 0.89 -15.28
N ARG A 215 -26.40 1.35 -16.15
CA ARG A 215 -24.96 1.11 -16.00
C ARG A 215 -24.33 2.34 -15.37
N GLY A 216 -23.62 2.17 -14.25
CA GLY A 216 -22.95 3.26 -13.56
C GLY A 216 -21.66 3.76 -14.25
N GLU A 217 -20.92 4.60 -13.54
CA GLU A 217 -19.57 5.01 -13.95
C GLU A 217 -18.54 3.88 -13.76
N GLN A 218 -17.44 3.95 -14.50
CA GLN A 218 -16.32 3.02 -14.35
C GLN A 218 -15.20 3.65 -13.52
N PHE A 219 -14.83 2.99 -12.42
CA PHE A 219 -13.75 3.43 -11.54
C PHE A 219 -12.57 2.45 -11.58
N GLY A 220 -11.35 2.99 -11.44
CA GLY A 220 -10.11 2.24 -11.53
C GLY A 220 -9.58 1.78 -10.17
N VAL A 221 -8.96 0.60 -10.17
CA VAL A 221 -8.21 0.03 -9.04
C VAL A 221 -6.85 -0.42 -9.59
N TRP A 222 -5.76 0.23 -9.16
CA TRP A 222 -4.41 -0.22 -9.47
C TRP A 222 -4.01 -1.33 -8.50
N VAL A 223 -3.64 -2.48 -9.05
CA VAL A 223 -3.26 -3.67 -8.29
C VAL A 223 -1.76 -3.88 -8.40
N ASP A 224 -1.05 -3.69 -7.29
CA ASP A 224 0.39 -3.98 -7.17
C ASP A 224 0.61 -5.46 -6.75
N ARG A 225 1.86 -5.92 -6.79
CA ARG A 225 2.27 -7.19 -6.18
C ARG A 225 2.09 -7.18 -4.64
N PRO A 226 1.94 -8.35 -3.96
CA PRO A 226 1.61 -8.41 -2.53
C PRO A 226 2.53 -7.59 -1.58
N LEU A 227 3.84 -7.53 -1.88
CA LEU A 227 4.82 -6.79 -1.06
C LEU A 227 4.51 -5.29 -0.95
N ALA A 228 3.74 -4.73 -1.88
CA ALA A 228 3.26 -3.35 -1.82
C ALA A 228 2.42 -3.06 -0.56
N ARG A 229 1.81 -4.08 0.04
CA ARG A 229 1.01 -3.98 1.26
C ARG A 229 1.62 -4.75 2.43
N PHE A 230 2.03 -5.99 2.23
CA PHE A 230 2.51 -6.86 3.31
C PHE A 230 4.00 -7.16 3.15
N GLY A 231 4.81 -6.67 4.08
CA GLY A 231 6.25 -6.89 4.11
C GLY A 231 6.89 -6.33 5.37
N SER A 232 8.00 -6.94 5.79
CA SER A 232 8.76 -6.52 6.96
C SER A 232 10.10 -5.91 6.51
N TRP A 233 10.39 -4.70 6.97
CA TRP A 233 11.51 -3.89 6.50
C TRP A 233 12.63 -3.77 7.55
N TYR A 234 13.87 -3.97 7.15
CA TYR A 234 15.05 -3.77 7.99
C TYR A 234 15.98 -2.74 7.35
N GLU A 235 16.22 -1.64 8.05
CA GLU A 235 17.17 -0.60 7.61
C GLU A 235 18.53 -0.81 8.26
N LEU A 236 19.61 -0.83 7.45
CA LEU A 236 20.98 -0.82 7.95
C LEU A 236 21.92 0.01 7.08
N PHE A 237 23.04 0.44 7.67
CA PHE A 237 24.10 1.16 6.96
C PHE A 237 25.20 0.17 6.55
N PRO A 238 25.43 -0.05 5.24
CA PRO A 238 26.49 -0.96 4.77
C PRO A 238 27.87 -0.65 5.37
N ARG A 239 28.19 0.65 5.49
CA ARG A 239 29.48 1.14 6.02
C ARG A 239 29.76 0.74 7.47
N SER A 240 28.75 0.39 8.25
CA SER A 240 28.92 -0.01 9.66
C SER A 240 29.09 -1.51 9.85
N THR A 241 29.09 -2.30 8.77
CA THR A 241 29.22 -3.76 8.85
C THR A 241 30.67 -4.24 8.84
N GLY A 242 31.65 -3.34 8.75
CA GLY A 242 33.08 -3.66 8.69
C GLY A 242 33.70 -4.11 10.02
N GLY A 243 32.99 -3.94 11.14
CA GLY A 243 33.48 -4.31 12.47
C GLY A 243 34.54 -3.34 12.99
N TRP A 244 35.53 -3.89 13.71
CA TRP A 244 36.62 -3.14 14.31
C TRP A 244 37.98 -3.72 13.90
N ASP A 245 39.00 -2.88 13.87
CA ASP A 245 40.38 -3.32 13.74
C ASP A 245 40.96 -3.83 15.07
N ALA A 246 42.25 -4.18 15.08
CA ALA A 246 42.93 -4.71 16.27
C ALA A 246 43.01 -3.72 17.45
N ASP A 247 42.90 -2.42 17.17
CA ASP A 247 42.93 -1.35 18.18
C ASP A 247 41.51 -0.98 18.67
N GLY A 248 40.48 -1.65 18.15
CA GLY A 248 39.08 -1.38 18.49
C GLY A 248 38.51 -0.15 17.76
N THR A 249 39.13 0.28 16.66
CA THR A 249 38.63 1.39 15.84
C THR A 249 37.63 0.87 14.81
N PRO A 250 36.44 1.49 14.66
CA PRO A 250 35.49 1.11 13.63
C PRO A 250 36.08 1.13 12.21
N VAL A 251 35.85 0.07 11.46
CA VAL A 251 36.31 -0.08 10.06
C VAL A 251 35.13 0.07 9.11
N HIS A 252 35.35 0.76 8.01
CA HIS A 252 34.32 0.94 6.97
C HIS A 252 33.99 -0.41 6.32
N GLY A 253 32.71 -0.77 6.33
CA GLY A 253 32.19 -1.98 5.68
C GLY A 253 32.13 -1.86 4.16
N THR A 254 31.99 -2.99 3.49
CA THR A 254 31.79 -3.15 2.05
C THR A 254 30.48 -3.86 1.76
N PHE A 255 30.10 -4.00 0.49
CA PHE A 255 28.97 -4.86 0.13
C PHE A 255 29.17 -6.31 0.58
N ALA A 256 30.39 -6.84 0.55
CA ALA A 256 30.69 -8.18 1.01
C ALA A 256 30.48 -8.34 2.53
N THR A 257 30.95 -7.38 3.35
CA THR A 257 30.72 -7.43 4.81
C THR A 257 29.24 -7.24 5.15
N THR A 258 28.53 -6.44 4.34
CA THR A 258 27.08 -6.24 4.48
C THR A 258 26.31 -7.51 4.11
N ALA A 259 26.72 -8.20 3.04
CA ALA A 259 26.14 -9.47 2.63
C ALA A 259 26.25 -10.53 3.74
N ALA A 260 27.32 -10.51 4.52
CA ALA A 260 27.50 -11.41 5.67
C ALA A 260 26.48 -11.19 6.80
N GLN A 261 25.80 -10.04 6.84
CA GLN A 261 24.71 -9.77 7.80
C GLN A 261 23.34 -10.26 7.31
N LEU A 262 23.18 -10.52 6.01
CA LEU A 262 21.89 -10.89 5.43
C LEU A 262 21.27 -12.17 6.03
N PRO A 263 22.02 -13.25 6.34
CA PRO A 263 21.43 -14.43 6.97
C PRO A 263 20.74 -14.10 8.30
N ARG A 264 21.37 -13.27 9.14
CA ARG A 264 20.79 -12.81 10.42
C ARG A 264 19.47 -12.06 10.21
N ILE A 265 19.43 -11.19 9.21
CA ILE A 265 18.24 -10.39 8.87
C ILE A 265 17.12 -11.29 8.31
N ALA A 266 17.47 -12.25 7.46
CA ALA A 266 16.54 -13.24 6.94
C ALA A 266 15.96 -14.14 8.04
N ASP A 267 16.79 -14.57 9.00
CA ASP A 267 16.38 -15.38 10.17
C ASP A 267 15.44 -14.60 11.11
N MET A 268 15.55 -13.27 11.18
CA MET A 268 14.55 -12.42 11.83
C MET A 268 13.23 -12.33 11.06
N GLY A 269 13.17 -12.85 9.85
CA GLY A 269 11.97 -12.87 9.02
C GLY A 269 11.66 -11.51 8.41
N PHE A 270 12.67 -10.75 7.99
CA PHE A 270 12.46 -9.58 7.13
C PHE A 270 12.34 -9.97 5.65
N ASP A 271 11.69 -9.11 4.86
CA ASP A 271 11.44 -9.29 3.43
C ASP A 271 12.13 -8.20 2.60
N VAL A 272 12.43 -7.05 3.22
CA VAL A 272 13.04 -5.89 2.56
C VAL A 272 14.24 -5.41 3.37
N VAL A 273 15.38 -5.28 2.72
CA VAL A 273 16.58 -4.64 3.25
C VAL A 273 16.67 -3.23 2.66
N TYR A 274 16.43 -2.22 3.49
CA TYR A 274 16.50 -0.82 3.10
C TYR A 274 17.89 -0.25 3.41
N LEU A 275 18.55 0.27 2.39
CA LEU A 275 19.84 0.93 2.51
C LEU A 275 19.69 2.45 2.39
N PRO A 276 20.32 3.23 3.29
CA PRO A 276 20.62 4.64 3.05
C PRO A 276 21.41 4.82 1.75
N PRO A 277 21.59 6.06 1.25
CA PRO A 277 22.32 6.29 0.01
C PRO A 277 23.70 5.61 0.00
N ILE A 278 24.00 4.89 -1.09
CA ILE A 278 25.22 4.09 -1.27
C ILE A 278 26.24 4.77 -2.19
N HIS A 279 26.02 6.06 -2.47
CA HIS A 279 26.79 6.86 -3.43
C HIS A 279 27.98 7.54 -2.76
N PRO A 280 28.95 8.06 -3.54
CA PRO A 280 30.00 8.92 -3.01
C PRO A 280 29.43 10.08 -2.17
N ILE A 281 30.09 10.41 -1.06
CA ILE A 281 29.65 11.43 -0.10
C ILE A 281 30.49 12.70 -0.27
N GLY A 282 29.82 13.84 -0.36
CA GLY A 282 30.44 15.14 -0.52
C GLY A 282 31.49 15.47 0.53
N LYS A 283 32.57 16.09 0.09
CA LYS A 283 33.74 16.51 0.88
C LYS A 283 33.59 17.96 1.34
N VAL A 284 32.83 18.78 0.60
CA VAL A 284 32.62 20.21 0.89
C VAL A 284 31.49 20.39 1.89
N HIS A 285 31.73 21.16 2.95
CA HIS A 285 30.79 21.37 4.08
C HIS A 285 30.30 20.07 4.73
N ARG A 286 31.05 18.98 4.59
CA ARG A 286 30.75 17.69 5.20
C ARG A 286 30.51 17.85 6.71
N LYS A 287 29.43 17.26 7.20
CA LYS A 287 29.14 17.18 8.62
C LYS A 287 30.04 16.18 9.33
N GLY A 288 30.50 16.53 10.52
CA GLY A 288 31.23 15.64 11.42
C GLY A 288 30.30 14.88 12.37
N ARG A 289 30.91 14.07 13.25
CA ARG A 289 30.20 13.27 14.28
C ARG A 289 29.19 14.12 15.08
N ASN A 290 28.11 13.47 15.53
CA ASN A 290 27.03 14.12 16.27
C ASN A 290 26.46 15.38 15.58
N ASN A 291 26.33 15.35 14.25
CA ASN A 291 25.78 16.44 13.44
C ASN A 291 26.58 17.76 13.57
N SER A 292 27.89 17.66 13.83
CA SER A 292 28.79 18.82 13.81
C SER A 292 28.78 19.46 12.42
N PRO A 293 28.67 20.80 12.29
CA PRO A 293 28.74 21.47 10.99
C PRO A 293 30.13 21.43 10.35
N THR A 294 31.13 20.89 11.06
CA THR A 294 32.50 20.76 10.56
C THR A 294 32.99 19.34 10.82
N ALA A 295 33.39 18.65 9.75
CA ALA A 295 34.03 17.34 9.79
C ALA A 295 35.52 17.44 10.19
N ALA A 296 35.96 16.50 11.03
CA ALA A 296 37.38 16.23 11.24
C ALA A 296 37.94 15.37 10.09
N PRO A 297 39.26 15.37 9.84
CA PRO A 297 39.86 14.40 8.94
C PRO A 297 39.51 12.96 9.35
N GLY A 298 38.94 12.19 8.43
CA GLY A 298 38.48 10.82 8.68
C GLY A 298 36.98 10.69 9.01
N ASP A 299 36.27 11.78 9.29
CA ASP A 299 34.81 11.72 9.46
C ASP A 299 34.14 11.32 8.14
N VAL A 300 33.23 10.34 8.24
CA VAL A 300 32.56 9.71 7.10
C VAL A 300 31.43 10.55 6.52
N GLY A 301 30.87 11.49 7.30
CA GLY A 301 29.79 12.37 6.86
C GLY A 301 28.44 11.68 6.68
N SER A 302 27.47 12.47 6.21
CA SER A 302 26.10 12.03 5.93
C SER A 302 25.98 11.32 4.59
N PRO A 303 25.43 10.09 4.51
CA PRO A 303 25.15 9.43 3.23
C PRO A 303 24.21 10.24 2.32
N TRP A 304 23.30 11.03 2.90
CA TRP A 304 22.38 11.89 2.14
C TRP A 304 23.05 13.12 1.54
N ALA A 305 24.32 13.40 1.84
CA ALA A 305 25.14 14.40 1.14
C ALA A 305 25.75 13.79 -0.13
N ILE A 306 24.87 13.41 -1.06
CA ILE A 306 25.22 12.64 -2.26
C ILE A 306 26.06 13.49 -3.22
N GLY A 307 27.18 12.93 -3.67
CA GLY A 307 28.00 13.45 -4.76
C GLY A 307 29.36 13.96 -4.31
N SER A 308 30.40 13.49 -4.97
CA SER A 308 31.76 14.01 -4.88
C SER A 308 32.41 14.04 -6.27
N ASP A 309 33.69 14.34 -6.33
CA ASP A 309 34.53 14.13 -7.51
C ASP A 309 34.61 12.65 -7.97
N GLU A 310 34.14 11.70 -7.16
CA GLU A 310 34.12 10.27 -7.46
C GLU A 310 32.80 9.79 -8.10
N GLY A 311 31.77 10.64 -8.19
CA GLY A 311 30.51 10.31 -8.85
C GLY A 311 29.26 10.85 -8.15
N GLY A 312 28.09 10.62 -8.77
CA GLY A 312 26.78 11.09 -8.32
C GLY A 312 25.80 9.95 -8.00
N HIS A 313 24.52 10.15 -8.33
CA HIS A 313 23.42 9.23 -8.01
C HIS A 313 23.46 7.87 -8.72
N ASP A 314 24.30 7.70 -9.74
CA ASP A 314 24.52 6.45 -10.48
C ASP A 314 25.90 5.83 -10.20
N ALA A 315 26.59 6.31 -9.15
CA ALA A 315 27.87 5.80 -8.71
C ALA A 315 27.75 5.09 -7.36
N ILE A 316 28.68 4.17 -7.12
CA ILE A 316 28.88 3.50 -5.83
C ILE A 316 29.96 4.24 -5.04
N HIS A 317 29.76 4.41 -3.74
CA HIS A 317 30.79 4.96 -2.86
C HIS A 317 32.04 4.07 -2.91
N PRO A 318 33.24 4.62 -3.16
CA PRO A 318 34.45 3.81 -3.42
C PRO A 318 34.82 2.87 -2.26
N SER A 319 34.59 3.28 -1.01
CA SER A 319 34.82 2.43 0.17
C SER A 319 33.81 1.30 0.35
N LEU A 320 32.67 1.29 -0.36
CA LEU A 320 31.71 0.19 -0.33
C LEU A 320 32.05 -0.92 -1.33
N GLY A 321 32.72 -0.56 -2.42
CA GLY A 321 33.09 -1.48 -3.49
C GLY A 321 32.74 -0.95 -4.87
N THR A 322 32.40 -1.87 -5.77
CA THR A 322 32.05 -1.63 -7.17
C THR A 322 30.58 -1.97 -7.45
N ILE A 323 30.10 -1.65 -8.66
CA ILE A 323 28.74 -2.02 -9.09
C ILE A 323 28.56 -3.55 -9.20
N ASP A 324 29.60 -4.28 -9.61
CA ASP A 324 29.56 -5.76 -9.67
C ASP A 324 29.38 -6.35 -8.25
N GLU A 325 30.06 -5.80 -7.26
CA GLU A 325 29.91 -6.21 -5.85
C GLU A 325 28.54 -5.82 -5.27
N PHE A 326 27.92 -4.74 -5.79
CA PHE A 326 26.53 -4.41 -5.48
C PHE A 326 25.56 -5.44 -6.08
N ASP A 327 25.78 -5.87 -7.34
CA ASP A 327 24.98 -6.90 -7.99
C ASP A 327 25.10 -8.25 -7.25
N ASP A 328 26.28 -8.58 -6.74
CA ASP A 328 26.49 -9.75 -5.87
C ASP A 328 25.68 -9.62 -4.57
N PHE A 329 25.66 -8.44 -3.94
CA PHE A 329 24.86 -8.17 -2.75
C PHE A 329 23.35 -8.27 -3.01
N VAL A 330 22.86 -7.70 -4.11
CA VAL A 330 21.45 -7.82 -4.52
C VAL A 330 21.09 -9.29 -4.78
N SER A 331 21.97 -10.03 -5.44
CA SER A 331 21.79 -11.46 -5.72
C SER A 331 21.76 -12.29 -4.43
N ALA A 332 22.66 -12.03 -3.48
CA ALA A 332 22.66 -12.68 -2.17
C ALA A 332 21.40 -12.38 -1.36
N THR A 333 20.92 -11.13 -1.42
CA THR A 333 19.67 -10.70 -0.77
C THR A 333 18.47 -11.47 -1.32
N ARG A 334 18.37 -11.59 -2.66
CA ARG A 334 17.30 -12.36 -3.32
C ARG A 334 17.39 -13.86 -3.04
N ALA A 335 18.59 -14.43 -2.96
CA ALA A 335 18.78 -15.85 -2.64
C ALA A 335 18.24 -16.20 -1.25
N LEU A 336 18.16 -15.22 -0.34
CA LEU A 336 17.56 -15.33 0.99
C LEU A 336 16.07 -14.95 1.03
N GLY A 337 15.44 -14.71 -0.12
CA GLY A 337 14.02 -14.36 -0.22
C GLY A 337 13.69 -12.92 0.17
N MET A 338 14.69 -12.03 0.21
CA MET A 338 14.52 -10.60 0.51
C MET A 338 14.73 -9.74 -0.75
N GLU A 339 14.28 -8.49 -0.69
CA GLU A 339 14.52 -7.48 -1.73
C GLU A 339 15.30 -6.28 -1.17
N VAL A 340 16.14 -5.69 -2.01
CA VAL A 340 16.83 -4.43 -1.68
C VAL A 340 15.90 -3.26 -1.99
N ALA A 341 15.77 -2.36 -1.02
CA ALA A 341 15.23 -1.02 -1.21
C ALA A 341 16.36 0.01 -1.11
N LEU A 342 16.49 0.90 -2.09
CA LEU A 342 17.45 2.00 -2.03
C LEU A 342 16.77 3.31 -1.65
N ASP A 343 17.47 4.13 -0.87
CA ASP A 343 17.09 5.53 -0.66
C ASP A 343 17.21 6.32 -1.99
N LEU A 344 16.17 7.07 -2.32
CA LEU A 344 16.15 8.02 -3.41
C LEU A 344 16.00 9.44 -2.83
N ALA A 345 17.15 10.07 -2.57
CA ALA A 345 17.23 11.45 -2.08
C ALA A 345 17.62 12.41 -3.20
N LEU A 346 16.64 13.09 -3.79
CA LEU A 346 16.87 14.03 -4.89
C LEU A 346 17.42 15.38 -4.37
N GLN A 347 18.73 15.40 -4.15
CA GLN A 347 19.52 16.53 -3.65
C GLN A 347 21.00 16.27 -3.91
N CYS A 348 21.85 17.30 -3.78
CA CYS A 348 23.27 17.16 -4.09
C CYS A 348 24.14 17.82 -3.02
N ALA A 349 25.26 17.19 -2.66
CA ALA A 349 26.34 17.91 -1.99
C ALA A 349 26.97 18.97 -2.93
N PRO A 350 27.67 19.98 -2.39
CA PRO A 350 28.25 21.04 -3.22
C PRO A 350 29.26 20.57 -4.28
N ASP A 351 29.89 19.41 -4.04
CA ASP A 351 30.86 18.77 -4.93
C ASP A 351 30.27 17.65 -5.80
N HIS A 352 28.94 17.49 -5.84
CA HIS A 352 28.27 16.62 -6.81
C HIS A 352 28.54 17.10 -8.26
N PRO A 353 28.74 16.21 -9.25
CA PRO A 353 28.97 16.60 -10.66
C PRO A 353 27.91 17.57 -11.21
N TRP A 354 26.62 17.31 -10.99
CA TRP A 354 25.52 18.23 -11.36
C TRP A 354 25.66 19.65 -10.79
N ALA A 355 26.21 19.84 -9.58
CA ALA A 355 26.38 21.18 -9.01
C ALA A 355 27.39 22.04 -9.80
N ARG A 356 28.24 21.40 -10.62
CA ARG A 356 29.17 22.05 -11.55
C ARG A 356 28.65 22.06 -12.99
N GLU A 357 28.09 20.95 -13.44
CA GLU A 357 27.75 20.69 -14.85
C GLU A 357 26.34 21.16 -15.23
N HIS A 358 25.41 21.14 -14.28
CA HIS A 358 23.99 21.44 -14.46
C HIS A 358 23.50 22.46 -13.44
N ARG A 359 24.12 23.64 -13.48
CA ARG A 359 23.82 24.76 -12.58
C ARG A 359 22.36 25.20 -12.65
N GLU A 360 21.74 25.04 -13.82
CA GLU A 360 20.32 25.29 -14.07
C GLU A 360 19.37 24.46 -13.19
N TRP A 361 19.80 23.30 -12.70
CA TRP A 361 19.00 22.45 -11.80
C TRP A 361 19.04 22.93 -10.34
N PHE A 362 19.59 24.11 -10.06
CA PHE A 362 19.64 24.71 -8.74
C PHE A 362 19.09 26.14 -8.77
N THR A 363 18.69 26.64 -7.60
CA THR A 363 18.33 28.05 -7.43
C THR A 363 19.59 28.84 -7.07
N GLU A 364 20.20 29.47 -8.06
CA GLU A 364 21.30 30.41 -7.83
C GLU A 364 20.82 31.74 -7.26
N LEU A 365 21.52 32.21 -6.23
CA LEU A 365 21.35 33.53 -5.64
C LEU A 365 22.06 34.60 -6.51
N PRO A 366 21.75 35.90 -6.32
CA PRO A 366 22.33 36.97 -7.14
C PRO A 366 23.86 37.08 -7.09
N ASP A 367 24.51 36.50 -6.08
CA ASP A 367 25.97 36.44 -5.94
C ASP A 367 26.61 35.19 -6.56
N GLY A 368 25.80 34.32 -7.18
CA GLY A 368 26.23 33.05 -7.79
C GLY A 368 26.34 31.88 -6.80
N THR A 369 25.97 32.06 -5.53
CA THR A 369 25.93 30.96 -4.56
C THR A 369 24.60 30.20 -4.63
N ILE A 370 24.57 28.97 -4.11
CA ILE A 370 23.34 28.18 -3.97
C ILE A 370 23.06 28.03 -2.47
N ALA A 371 21.84 28.34 -2.05
CA ALA A 371 21.43 28.18 -0.66
C ALA A 371 21.37 26.69 -0.28
N TYR A 372 21.82 26.37 0.93
CA TYR A 372 21.73 25.01 1.46
C TYR A 372 20.28 24.63 1.77
N ALA A 373 19.98 23.33 1.80
CA ALA A 373 18.62 22.86 2.05
C ALA A 373 18.21 23.05 3.53
N GLU A 374 16.94 23.35 3.77
CA GLU A 374 16.36 23.43 5.11
C GLU A 374 15.02 22.70 5.15
N ASN A 375 14.75 22.04 6.29
CA ASN A 375 13.41 21.58 6.66
C ASN A 375 13.15 22.05 8.09
N PRO A 376 12.67 23.30 8.27
CA PRO A 376 12.68 23.97 9.56
C PRO A 376 12.08 23.12 10.69
N PRO A 377 12.75 23.01 11.86
CA PRO A 377 13.95 23.75 12.26
C PRO A 377 15.30 23.13 11.82
N LYS A 378 15.30 22.00 11.09
CA LYS A 378 16.53 21.32 10.66
C LYS A 378 17.22 22.07 9.51
N LYS A 379 18.55 22.16 9.60
CA LYS A 379 19.44 22.77 8.59
C LYS A 379 20.41 21.72 8.04
N TYR A 380 20.61 21.73 6.73
CA TYR A 380 21.44 20.77 6.03
C TYR A 380 22.49 21.50 5.19
N GLN A 381 23.53 22.00 5.87
CA GLN A 381 24.60 22.82 5.27
C GLN A 381 25.45 22.06 4.23
N ASP A 382 25.38 20.74 4.28
CA ASP A 382 26.10 19.78 3.44
C ASP A 382 25.38 19.44 2.13
N ILE A 383 24.19 20.02 1.85
CA ILE A 383 23.39 19.72 0.65
C ILE A 383 22.70 20.94 0.05
N TYR A 384 22.50 20.89 -1.27
CA TYR A 384 21.71 21.80 -2.09
C TYR A 384 20.41 21.13 -2.57
N PRO A 385 19.28 21.84 -2.51
CA PRO A 385 18.02 21.36 -3.10
C PRO A 385 18.03 21.56 -4.62
N LEU A 386 17.45 20.59 -5.35
CA LEU A 386 17.22 20.70 -6.78
C LEU A 386 16.03 21.62 -7.08
N ASN A 387 16.13 22.37 -8.18
CA ASN A 387 15.10 23.22 -8.75
C ASN A 387 14.49 22.54 -9.98
N PHE A 388 13.20 22.21 -9.89
CA PHE A 388 12.46 21.48 -10.92
C PHE A 388 11.73 22.39 -11.91
N ASP A 389 11.87 23.71 -11.76
CA ASP A 389 11.13 24.71 -12.54
C ASP A 389 12.00 25.38 -13.62
N ASN A 390 13.31 25.42 -13.43
CA ASN A 390 14.25 26.06 -14.36
C ASN A 390 14.45 25.26 -15.66
N ASP A 391 14.74 23.96 -15.53
CA ASP A 391 14.83 22.99 -16.64
C ASP A 391 14.11 21.69 -16.26
N PRO A 392 12.76 21.67 -16.29
CA PRO A 392 12.01 20.49 -15.93
C PRO A 392 12.31 19.30 -16.84
N ALA A 393 12.53 19.52 -18.13
CA ALA A 393 12.72 18.43 -19.08
C ALA A 393 14.02 17.66 -18.81
N GLY A 394 15.15 18.38 -18.71
CA GLY A 394 16.45 17.74 -18.44
C GLY A 394 16.50 17.03 -17.10
N LEU A 395 16.01 17.67 -16.03
CA LEU A 395 16.03 17.07 -14.70
C LEU A 395 15.09 15.85 -14.59
N TYR A 396 13.91 15.90 -15.22
CA TYR A 396 12.98 14.78 -15.18
C TYR A 396 13.58 13.54 -15.87
N ASP A 397 14.14 13.73 -17.07
CA ASP A 397 14.76 12.66 -17.85
C ASP A 397 15.97 12.04 -17.12
N GLU A 398 16.79 12.88 -16.48
CA GLU A 398 17.96 12.41 -15.74
C GLU A 398 17.57 11.60 -14.50
N VAL A 399 16.58 12.05 -13.70
CA VAL A 399 16.11 11.28 -12.55
C VAL A 399 15.47 9.96 -13.00
N LEU A 400 14.73 9.96 -14.11
CA LEU A 400 14.19 8.72 -14.69
C LEU A 400 15.30 7.77 -15.12
N ARG A 401 16.38 8.27 -15.73
CA ARG A 401 17.57 7.48 -16.10
C ARG A 401 18.23 6.87 -14.87
N VAL A 402 18.44 7.65 -13.80
CA VAL A 402 19.00 7.17 -12.53
C VAL A 402 18.14 6.06 -11.92
N CYS A 403 16.81 6.23 -11.85
CA CYS A 403 15.94 5.16 -11.35
C CYS A 403 16.03 3.89 -12.20
N ARG A 404 16.06 4.02 -13.54
CA ARG A 404 16.19 2.86 -14.45
C ARG A 404 17.52 2.14 -14.28
N HIS A 405 18.61 2.88 -14.11
CA HIS A 405 19.93 2.30 -13.84
C HIS A 405 19.87 1.33 -12.63
N TRP A 406 19.31 1.76 -11.50
CA TRP A 406 19.20 0.88 -10.33
C TRP A 406 18.20 -0.26 -10.51
N ILE A 407 17.14 -0.07 -11.30
CA ILE A 407 16.20 -1.14 -11.67
C ILE A 407 16.88 -2.23 -12.49
N ASP A 408 17.80 -1.86 -13.40
CA ASP A 408 18.59 -2.79 -14.20
C ASP A 408 19.56 -3.61 -13.32
N HIS A 409 20.06 -3.01 -12.24
CA HIS A 409 20.81 -3.69 -11.15
C HIS A 409 19.90 -4.36 -10.11
N GLY A 410 18.61 -4.53 -10.42
CA GLY A 410 17.71 -5.37 -9.67
C GLY A 410 17.03 -4.74 -8.45
N VAL A 411 17.15 -3.43 -8.25
CA VAL A 411 16.41 -2.70 -7.22
C VAL A 411 14.96 -2.50 -7.68
N LYS A 412 14.00 -3.08 -6.95
CA LYS A 412 12.56 -2.97 -7.26
C LYS A 412 11.79 -2.12 -6.25
N ILE A 413 12.49 -1.49 -5.32
CA ILE A 413 11.88 -0.69 -4.26
C ILE A 413 12.73 0.57 -4.04
N PHE A 414 12.09 1.73 -4.05
CA PHE A 414 12.71 2.99 -3.69
C PHE A 414 12.05 3.58 -2.44
N ARG A 415 12.83 3.81 -1.39
CA ARG A 415 12.43 4.67 -0.26
C ARG A 415 12.77 6.09 -0.66
N VAL A 416 11.76 6.91 -0.94
CA VAL A 416 11.94 8.26 -1.44
C VAL A 416 11.99 9.24 -0.28
N ASP A 417 13.09 9.99 -0.19
CA ASP A 417 13.36 10.96 0.87
C ASP A 417 12.54 12.24 0.68
N ASN A 418 11.81 12.64 1.74
CA ASN A 418 11.10 13.91 1.82
C ASN A 418 10.37 14.34 0.53
N PRO A 419 9.54 13.49 -0.14
CA PRO A 419 8.97 13.80 -1.44
C PRO A 419 8.04 15.02 -1.41
N HIS A 420 7.56 15.40 -0.23
CA HIS A 420 6.76 16.60 0.01
C HIS A 420 7.53 17.93 -0.19
N THR A 421 8.85 17.88 -0.40
CA THR A 421 9.71 19.02 -0.74
C THR A 421 9.95 19.17 -2.24
N LYS A 422 9.50 18.19 -3.05
CA LYS A 422 9.61 18.20 -4.52
C LYS A 422 8.22 18.38 -5.14
N PRO A 423 8.09 18.88 -6.37
CA PRO A 423 6.79 19.12 -6.99
C PRO A 423 5.93 17.84 -7.11
N PRO A 424 4.63 17.90 -6.81
CA PRO A 424 3.76 16.71 -6.86
C PRO A 424 3.56 16.14 -8.28
N ASN A 425 3.58 17.00 -9.30
CA ASN A 425 3.46 16.58 -10.70
C ASN A 425 4.66 15.74 -11.16
N PHE A 426 5.88 16.08 -10.70
CA PHE A 426 7.08 15.29 -10.97
C PHE A 426 6.91 13.84 -10.49
N TRP A 427 6.42 13.65 -9.27
CA TRP A 427 6.23 12.31 -8.73
C TRP A 427 5.18 11.49 -9.48
N ALA A 428 4.05 12.11 -9.81
CA ALA A 428 3.02 11.45 -10.62
C ALA A 428 3.57 11.00 -11.98
N TRP A 429 4.36 11.86 -12.63
CA TRP A 429 5.03 11.53 -13.89
C TRP A 429 6.05 10.41 -13.72
N LEU A 430 6.99 10.53 -12.77
CA LEU A 430 8.08 9.57 -12.57
C LEU A 430 7.54 8.18 -12.26
N ILE A 431 6.59 8.08 -11.32
CA ILE A 431 5.98 6.81 -10.92
C ILE A 431 5.26 6.17 -12.11
N ALA A 432 4.55 6.97 -12.92
CA ALA A 432 3.87 6.46 -14.10
C ALA A 432 4.86 5.96 -15.17
N GLN A 433 5.94 6.69 -15.44
CA GLN A 433 6.98 6.27 -16.40
C GLN A 433 7.68 4.98 -15.96
N ILE A 434 7.98 4.86 -14.66
CA ILE A 434 8.62 3.66 -14.12
C ILE A 434 7.64 2.48 -14.16
N LYS A 435 6.39 2.64 -13.71
CA LYS A 435 5.41 1.55 -13.68
C LYS A 435 4.91 1.11 -15.06
N ASP A 436 4.93 1.99 -16.06
CA ASP A 436 4.62 1.61 -17.45
C ASP A 436 5.74 0.73 -18.05
N HIS A 437 6.98 0.91 -17.60
CA HIS A 437 8.12 0.06 -17.97
C HIS A 437 8.19 -1.23 -17.13
N ASP A 438 8.06 -1.09 -15.81
CA ASP A 438 8.13 -2.18 -14.83
C ASP A 438 7.12 -1.94 -13.69
N PRO A 439 5.92 -2.55 -13.76
CA PRO A 439 4.86 -2.33 -12.79
C PRO A 439 5.15 -2.93 -11.40
N ASP A 440 6.19 -3.76 -11.26
CA ASP A 440 6.56 -4.37 -9.99
C ASP A 440 7.42 -3.43 -9.12
N VAL A 441 7.87 -2.29 -9.65
CA VAL A 441 8.62 -1.30 -8.88
C VAL A 441 7.73 -0.55 -7.89
N LEU A 442 8.16 -0.51 -6.62
CA LEU A 442 7.41 0.08 -5.51
C LEU A 442 8.10 1.34 -4.98
N PHE A 443 7.30 2.32 -4.53
CA PHE A 443 7.79 3.58 -3.97
C PHE A 443 7.22 3.81 -2.56
N LEU A 444 8.10 3.98 -1.58
CA LEU A 444 7.75 4.37 -0.20
C LEU A 444 8.00 5.87 -0.01
N ALA A 445 6.96 6.64 0.31
CA ALA A 445 7.10 8.07 0.61
C ALA A 445 7.48 8.32 2.06
N GLU A 446 8.67 8.87 2.32
CA GLU A 446 9.01 9.41 3.63
C GLU A 446 8.52 10.86 3.79
N ALA A 447 7.25 11.01 4.15
CA ALA A 447 6.60 12.32 4.19
C ALA A 447 5.99 12.60 5.57
N PHE A 448 6.81 13.06 6.51
CA PHE A 448 6.36 13.59 7.80
C PHE A 448 5.88 15.04 7.66
N THR A 449 4.71 15.20 7.06
CA THR A 449 4.11 16.48 6.68
C THR A 449 2.60 16.43 6.86
N PRO A 450 1.89 17.56 7.13
CA PRO A 450 0.46 17.57 7.36
C PRO A 450 -0.37 16.66 6.44
N PRO A 451 -1.46 16.04 6.96
CA PRO A 451 -2.22 14.99 6.28
C PRO A 451 -2.58 15.26 4.82
N ALA A 452 -2.98 16.49 4.48
CA ALA A 452 -3.34 16.86 3.11
C ALA A 452 -2.22 16.55 2.10
N ARG A 453 -0.96 16.86 2.44
CA ARG A 453 0.21 16.58 1.57
C ARG A 453 0.56 15.08 1.58
N GLN A 454 0.61 14.47 2.75
CA GLN A 454 0.96 13.04 2.87
C GLN A 454 -0.04 12.16 2.11
N TYR A 455 -1.35 12.41 2.26
CA TYR A 455 -2.40 11.68 1.58
C TYR A 455 -2.45 12.02 0.09
N GLY A 456 -2.17 13.27 -0.28
CA GLY A 456 -2.03 13.70 -1.68
C GLY A 456 -0.94 12.90 -2.42
N LEU A 457 0.24 12.76 -1.83
CA LEU A 457 1.33 11.95 -2.40
C LEU A 457 0.93 10.49 -2.59
N ALA A 458 0.24 9.90 -1.61
CA ALA A 458 -0.29 8.55 -1.75
C ALA A 458 -1.26 8.47 -2.95
N LYS A 459 -2.24 9.38 -3.06
CA LYS A 459 -3.20 9.41 -4.19
C LYS A 459 -2.52 9.54 -5.56
N LEU A 460 -1.41 10.28 -5.64
CA LEU A 460 -0.65 10.49 -6.88
C LEU A 460 0.15 9.28 -7.36
N GLY A 461 0.31 8.23 -6.54
CA GLY A 461 0.90 6.97 -6.99
C GLY A 461 1.90 6.34 -6.03
N PHE A 462 2.34 7.04 -4.97
CA PHE A 462 3.24 6.45 -3.98
C PHE A 462 2.63 5.19 -3.39
N THR A 463 3.38 4.09 -3.41
CA THR A 463 2.87 2.75 -3.10
C THR A 463 2.61 2.60 -1.61
N GLN A 464 3.54 3.08 -0.79
CA GLN A 464 3.48 3.10 0.66
C GLN A 464 3.77 4.51 1.20
N SER A 465 3.46 4.74 2.48
CA SER A 465 3.72 5.99 3.16
C SER A 465 4.25 5.75 4.57
N TYR A 466 5.30 6.46 4.96
CA TYR A 466 5.56 6.66 6.38
C TYR A 466 4.35 7.32 7.06
N SER A 467 4.30 7.25 8.39
CA SER A 467 3.14 7.64 9.17
C SER A 467 3.54 8.28 10.50
N TYR A 468 2.57 8.86 11.21
CA TYR A 468 2.83 9.45 12.52
C TYR A 468 2.91 8.44 13.66
N PHE A 469 3.03 7.14 13.37
CA PHE A 469 3.00 6.06 14.34
C PHE A 469 3.91 6.29 15.55
N THR A 470 5.15 6.74 15.34
CA THR A 470 6.13 7.00 16.39
C THR A 470 5.62 8.00 17.44
N TRP A 471 4.86 9.01 17.01
CA TRP A 471 4.23 10.03 17.86
C TRP A 471 2.77 9.69 18.23
N ARG A 472 2.39 8.40 18.18
CA ARG A 472 1.11 7.90 18.72
C ARG A 472 1.45 6.92 19.81
N THR A 473 1.24 7.33 21.06
CA THR A 473 1.76 6.65 22.24
C THR A 473 0.69 6.32 23.26
N ALA A 474 -0.28 7.22 23.46
CA ALA A 474 -1.41 6.96 24.33
C ALA A 474 -2.41 5.98 23.70
N LYS A 475 -3.20 5.29 24.52
CA LYS A 475 -4.26 4.37 24.07
C LYS A 475 -5.19 5.00 23.05
N TRP A 476 -5.65 6.23 23.32
CA TRP A 476 -6.57 6.96 22.44
C TRP A 476 -5.89 7.38 21.12
N GLU A 477 -4.64 7.84 21.16
CA GLU A 477 -3.85 8.16 19.96
C GLU A 477 -3.66 6.94 19.06
N LEU A 478 -3.36 5.77 19.65
CA LEU A 478 -3.21 4.51 18.92
C LEU A 478 -4.53 4.00 18.34
N THR A 479 -5.63 4.19 19.08
CA THR A 479 -6.98 3.81 18.61
C THR A 479 -7.41 4.70 17.44
N GLU A 480 -7.27 6.03 17.57
CA GLU A 480 -7.53 6.98 16.50
C GLU A 480 -6.67 6.66 15.26
N PHE A 481 -5.36 6.50 15.46
CA PHE A 481 -4.44 6.16 14.38
C PHE A 481 -4.80 4.85 13.67
N GLY A 482 -5.16 3.81 14.43
CA GLY A 482 -5.56 2.52 13.87
C GLY A 482 -6.84 2.59 13.05
N ASN A 483 -7.82 3.37 13.50
CA ASN A 483 -9.06 3.61 12.75
C ASN A 483 -8.77 4.43 11.48
N ASP A 484 -7.93 5.46 11.57
CA ASP A 484 -7.55 6.30 10.42
C ASP A 484 -6.87 5.50 9.32
N ILE A 485 -5.88 4.66 9.65
CA ILE A 485 -5.17 3.88 8.62
C ILE A 485 -6.10 2.85 7.96
N ALA A 486 -7.11 2.35 8.67
CA ALA A 486 -8.11 1.45 8.13
C ALA A 486 -9.08 2.16 7.19
N ALA A 487 -9.52 3.37 7.55
CA ALA A 487 -10.41 4.19 6.74
C ALA A 487 -9.75 4.69 5.44
N LEU A 488 -8.42 4.84 5.43
CA LEU A 488 -7.66 5.34 4.27
C LEU A 488 -7.11 4.21 3.37
N ALA A 489 -7.49 2.95 3.63
CA ALA A 489 -6.90 1.77 2.99
C ALA A 489 -7.01 1.76 1.46
N ASP A 490 -8.03 2.43 0.90
CA ASP A 490 -8.29 2.44 -0.55
C ASP A 490 -7.27 3.25 -1.36
N PHE A 491 -6.45 4.08 -0.72
CA PHE A 491 -5.42 4.84 -1.43
C PHE A 491 -4.10 5.01 -0.66
N ARG A 492 -4.03 4.64 0.63
CA ARG A 492 -2.84 4.80 1.45
C ARG A 492 -2.50 3.51 2.18
N ARG A 493 -1.25 3.04 2.02
CA ARG A 493 -0.69 1.89 2.73
C ARG A 493 0.39 2.38 3.70
N PRO A 494 0.18 2.35 5.02
CA PRO A 494 1.20 2.78 5.96
C PRO A 494 2.35 1.77 6.02
N ASN A 495 3.58 2.27 6.11
CA ASN A 495 4.74 1.50 6.56
C ASN A 495 5.10 1.98 7.97
N LEU A 496 4.90 1.11 8.96
CA LEU A 496 5.05 1.44 10.38
C LEU A 496 6.48 1.14 10.86
N PHE A 497 7.40 2.08 10.65
CA PHE A 497 8.72 2.01 11.25
C PHE A 497 8.65 2.29 12.76
N VAL A 498 9.25 1.43 13.58
CA VAL A 498 9.32 1.60 15.05
C VAL A 498 10.34 2.64 15.49
N ASN A 499 11.37 2.84 14.67
CA ASN A 499 12.40 3.86 14.76
C ASN A 499 12.93 4.16 13.36
N THR A 500 13.63 5.28 13.20
CA THR A 500 14.41 5.60 11.99
C THR A 500 15.72 6.27 12.43
N PRO A 501 16.73 6.46 11.57
CA PRO A 501 17.95 7.17 11.93
C PRO A 501 17.73 8.60 12.47
N ASP A 502 16.58 9.20 12.18
CA ASP A 502 16.15 10.54 12.61
C ASP A 502 15.17 10.54 13.79
N ILE A 503 14.60 9.39 14.16
CA ILE A 503 13.48 9.31 15.11
C ILE A 503 13.75 8.21 16.14
N LEU A 504 14.25 8.63 17.30
CA LEU A 504 14.25 7.93 18.57
C LEU A 504 13.25 8.61 19.50
N HIS A 505 11.98 8.19 19.47
CA HIS A 505 10.94 8.83 20.27
C HIS A 505 11.20 8.68 21.78
N ALA A 506 10.83 9.69 22.58
CA ALA A 506 11.04 9.73 24.03
C ALA A 506 10.51 8.50 24.78
N ILE A 507 9.44 7.88 24.28
CA ILE A 507 8.89 6.65 24.85
C ILE A 507 9.90 5.50 24.87
N LEU A 508 10.77 5.39 23.85
CA LEU A 508 11.84 4.39 23.81
C LEU A 508 13.02 4.78 24.71
N GLN A 509 13.26 6.09 24.87
CA GLN A 509 14.35 6.62 25.70
C GLN A 509 14.13 6.36 27.19
N HIS A 510 12.89 6.45 27.66
CA HIS A 510 12.59 6.45 29.10
C HIS A 510 11.97 5.16 29.62
N ASN A 511 11.44 4.29 28.76
CA ASN A 511 10.61 3.14 29.20
C ASN A 511 11.29 1.76 29.03
N GLY A 512 12.62 1.74 28.86
CA GLY A 512 13.44 0.52 28.90
C GLY A 512 13.12 -0.53 27.82
N PRO A 513 13.72 -1.73 27.91
CA PRO A 513 13.59 -2.79 26.90
C PRO A 513 12.16 -3.26 26.64
N GLY A 514 11.30 -3.24 27.66
CA GLY A 514 9.89 -3.64 27.52
C GLY A 514 9.13 -2.78 26.50
N MET A 515 9.44 -1.48 26.43
CA MET A 515 8.80 -0.60 25.46
C MET A 515 9.21 -0.89 24.01
N PHE A 516 10.43 -1.38 23.77
CA PHE A 516 10.83 -1.83 22.44
C PHE A 516 9.96 -3.03 21.99
N ALA A 517 9.68 -3.98 22.89
CA ALA A 517 8.77 -5.07 22.59
C ALA A 517 7.34 -4.56 22.30
N ILE A 518 6.80 -3.66 23.12
CA ILE A 518 5.45 -3.09 22.95
C ILE A 518 5.32 -2.37 21.61
N ARG A 519 6.28 -1.51 21.25
CA ARG A 519 6.26 -0.76 19.99
C ARG A 519 6.42 -1.69 18.77
N ALA A 520 7.24 -2.74 18.87
CA ALA A 520 7.33 -3.78 17.85
C ALA A 520 5.98 -4.50 17.64
N VAL A 521 5.30 -4.92 18.71
CA VAL A 521 3.96 -5.54 18.61
C VAL A 521 2.99 -4.60 17.91
N LEU A 522 2.87 -3.34 18.36
CA LEU A 522 1.94 -2.37 17.78
C LEU A 522 2.19 -2.16 16.28
N ALA A 523 3.45 -1.94 15.88
CA ALA A 523 3.77 -1.74 14.47
C ALA A 523 3.48 -3.00 13.63
N ALA A 524 3.90 -4.16 14.12
CA ALA A 524 3.88 -5.41 13.40
C ALA A 524 2.48 -6.06 13.33
N THR A 525 1.54 -5.72 14.20
CA THR A 525 0.18 -6.28 14.14
C THR A 525 -0.86 -5.28 13.60
N MET A 526 -0.66 -3.97 13.81
CA MET A 526 -1.49 -2.94 13.19
C MET A 526 -1.16 -2.78 11.70
N GLY A 527 0.13 -2.65 11.36
CA GLY A 527 0.62 -2.38 10.01
C GLY A 527 0.93 -3.66 9.21
N PRO A 528 0.28 -3.90 8.07
CA PRO A 528 0.70 -4.95 7.15
C PRO A 528 2.13 -4.76 6.63
N ALA A 529 2.56 -3.51 6.44
CA ALA A 529 3.96 -3.16 6.26
C ALA A 529 4.48 -2.48 7.53
N TRP A 530 5.62 -2.95 8.02
CA TRP A 530 6.29 -2.40 9.19
C TRP A 530 7.81 -2.50 9.02
N GLY A 531 8.55 -1.74 9.83
CA GLY A 531 10.01 -1.80 9.77
C GLY A 531 10.71 -1.40 11.05
N MET A 532 12.02 -1.65 11.08
CA MET A 532 12.92 -1.15 12.11
C MET A 532 14.28 -0.77 11.51
N TYR A 533 14.95 0.15 12.18
CA TYR A 533 16.32 0.54 11.90
C TYR A 533 17.28 -0.14 12.88
N SER A 534 18.37 -0.68 12.33
CA SER A 534 19.40 -1.45 13.01
C SER A 534 19.90 -0.79 14.30
N GLY A 535 19.95 -1.57 15.38
CA GLY A 535 20.24 -1.09 16.73
C GLY A 535 19.00 -1.06 17.63
N TYR A 536 17.80 -1.11 17.03
CA TYR A 536 16.55 -1.29 17.77
C TYR A 536 16.55 -2.57 18.61
N GLU A 537 17.02 -3.66 18.02
CA GLU A 537 17.12 -4.97 18.67
C GLU A 537 18.12 -4.99 19.83
N LEU A 538 19.02 -4.00 19.91
CA LEU A 538 19.99 -3.83 21.00
C LEU A 538 19.53 -2.81 22.05
N PHE A 539 18.29 -2.32 21.94
CA PHE A 539 17.71 -1.31 22.83
C PHE A 539 18.50 0.00 22.85
N GLU A 540 19.04 0.43 21.69
CA GLU A 540 19.69 1.73 21.58
C GLU A 540 18.68 2.86 21.82
N HIS A 541 18.82 3.55 22.96
CA HIS A 541 17.80 4.47 23.49
C HIS A 541 18.35 5.82 23.95
N ARG A 542 19.64 6.11 23.71
CA ARG A 542 20.27 7.36 24.14
C ARG A 542 20.15 8.43 23.07
N ALA A 543 19.44 9.52 23.37
CA ALA A 543 19.43 10.70 22.53
C ALA A 543 20.67 11.56 22.72
N VAL A 544 21.00 12.37 21.71
CA VAL A 544 22.14 13.31 21.73
C VAL A 544 22.04 14.32 22.88
N ARG A 545 20.82 14.66 23.28
CA ARG A 545 20.48 15.45 24.47
C ARG A 545 19.01 15.24 24.83
N GLU A 546 18.66 15.56 26.07
CA GLU A 546 17.27 15.55 26.55
C GLU A 546 16.35 16.39 25.65
N GLY A 547 15.14 15.87 25.37
CA GLY A 547 14.16 16.51 24.48
C GLY A 547 14.49 16.42 22.98
N SER A 548 15.56 15.72 22.58
CA SER A 548 15.85 15.41 21.18
C SER A 548 15.36 14.02 20.80
N GLU A 549 14.91 13.86 19.56
CA GLU A 549 14.64 12.54 18.96
C GLU A 549 15.83 12.03 18.12
N GLU A 550 16.96 12.74 18.10
CA GLU A 550 18.17 12.30 17.39
C GLU A 550 19.02 11.41 18.29
N TYR A 551 19.50 10.30 17.74
CA TYR A 551 20.42 9.38 18.42
C TYR A 551 21.73 10.08 18.83
N LEU A 552 22.24 9.74 20.02
CA LEU A 552 23.63 10.02 20.40
C LEU A 552 24.58 9.19 19.52
N ASP A 553 25.68 9.81 19.10
CA ASP A 553 26.70 9.20 18.24
C ASP A 553 26.06 8.60 16.98
N SER A 554 25.13 9.37 16.38
CA SER A 554 24.26 8.91 15.29
C SER A 554 25.07 8.32 14.13
N GLU A 555 24.69 7.13 13.71
CA GLU A 555 25.26 6.39 12.58
C GLU A 555 25.20 7.14 11.25
N LYS A 556 24.36 8.18 11.18
CA LYS A 556 24.33 9.11 10.04
C LYS A 556 25.66 9.85 9.87
N TYR A 557 26.43 10.06 10.94
CA TYR A 557 27.66 10.87 10.90
C TYR A 557 28.92 10.09 11.35
N GLU A 558 28.77 8.84 11.78
CA GLU A 558 29.89 7.99 12.18
C GLU A 558 29.63 6.50 11.88
N LEU A 559 30.68 5.70 11.86
CA LEU A 559 30.55 4.25 11.73
C LEU A 559 30.08 3.64 13.06
N ARG A 560 29.08 2.76 13.01
CA ARG A 560 28.48 2.12 14.19
C ARG A 560 28.45 0.60 14.07
N PRO A 561 29.62 -0.07 14.02
CA PRO A 561 29.68 -1.52 14.16
C PRO A 561 29.03 -1.98 15.46
N ARG A 562 28.35 -3.12 15.41
CA ARG A 562 27.57 -3.68 16.52
C ARG A 562 27.83 -5.17 16.64
N ASP A 563 28.04 -5.63 17.86
CA ASP A 563 28.18 -7.06 18.17
C ASP A 563 26.81 -7.67 18.50
N TYR A 564 26.04 -7.97 17.45
CA TYR A 564 24.72 -8.60 17.58
C TYR A 564 24.80 -10.00 18.19
N ALA A 565 25.81 -10.78 17.79
CA ALA A 565 26.00 -12.15 18.27
C ALA A 565 26.31 -12.19 19.77
N GLY A 566 27.19 -11.30 20.25
CA GLY A 566 27.47 -11.14 21.67
C GLY A 566 26.25 -10.69 22.46
N ALA A 567 25.50 -9.69 21.95
CA ALA A 567 24.28 -9.23 22.60
C ALA A 567 23.21 -10.33 22.69
N LEU A 568 23.06 -11.15 21.65
CA LEU A 568 22.16 -12.30 21.65
C LEU A 568 22.60 -13.37 22.66
N ALA A 569 23.90 -13.71 22.69
CA ALA A 569 24.45 -14.69 23.63
C ALA A 569 24.28 -14.27 25.09
N GLU A 570 24.31 -12.96 25.37
CA GLU A 570 24.08 -12.38 26.70
C GLU A 570 22.60 -12.19 27.05
N GLY A 571 21.67 -12.52 26.14
CA GLY A 571 20.23 -12.30 26.34
C GLY A 571 19.82 -10.82 26.34
N ARG A 572 20.64 -9.94 25.74
CA ARG A 572 20.40 -8.49 25.61
C ARG A 572 19.98 -8.09 24.19
N SER A 573 19.28 -8.97 23.51
CA SER A 573 18.82 -8.77 22.13
C SER A 573 17.32 -9.07 22.00
N LEU A 574 16.61 -8.22 21.26
CA LEU A 574 15.21 -8.42 20.91
C LEU A 574 15.04 -9.31 19.67
N GLU A 575 16.10 -9.68 18.96
CA GLU A 575 16.03 -10.45 17.71
C GLU A 575 15.11 -11.69 17.79
N PRO A 576 15.17 -12.55 18.84
CA PRO A 576 14.29 -13.72 18.92
C PRO A 576 12.81 -13.35 18.98
N PHE A 577 12.47 -12.23 19.64
CA PHE A 577 11.10 -11.75 19.72
C PHE A 577 10.63 -11.19 18.36
N ILE A 578 11.51 -10.51 17.64
CA ILE A 578 11.24 -10.03 16.28
C ILE A 578 11.01 -11.20 15.32
N THR A 579 11.86 -12.23 15.37
CA THR A 579 11.68 -13.48 14.62
C THR A 579 10.30 -14.07 14.88
N GLN A 580 9.89 -14.17 16.14
CA GLN A 580 8.60 -14.73 16.51
C GLN A 580 7.43 -13.89 15.97
N ILE A 581 7.49 -12.57 16.07
CA ILE A 581 6.45 -11.67 15.55
C ILE A 581 6.33 -11.80 14.03
N ASN A 582 7.44 -11.83 13.30
CA ASN A 582 7.42 -11.99 11.85
C ASN A 582 6.90 -13.38 11.43
N ALA A 583 7.23 -14.44 12.19
CA ALA A 583 6.64 -15.76 11.98
C ALA A 583 5.11 -15.77 12.17
N ILE A 584 4.60 -15.11 13.22
CA ILE A 584 3.15 -14.95 13.47
C ILE A 584 2.48 -14.21 12.31
N ARG A 585 3.09 -13.11 11.82
CA ARG A 585 2.57 -12.35 10.68
C ARG A 585 2.46 -13.17 9.39
N ARG A 586 3.42 -14.06 9.13
CA ARG A 586 3.38 -14.98 7.98
C ARG A 586 2.31 -16.05 8.14
N LEU A 587 2.13 -16.55 9.37
CA LEU A 587 1.16 -17.60 9.68
C LEU A 587 -0.29 -17.12 9.56
N HIS A 588 -0.56 -15.85 9.88
CA HIS A 588 -1.92 -15.31 9.99
C HIS A 588 -2.21 -14.24 8.93
N PRO A 589 -2.94 -14.59 7.83
CA PRO A 589 -3.39 -13.65 6.80
C PRO A 589 -4.15 -12.43 7.35
N ALA A 590 -4.80 -12.54 8.52
CA ALA A 590 -5.46 -11.41 9.17
C ALA A 590 -4.51 -10.22 9.40
N LEU A 591 -3.24 -10.49 9.74
CA LEU A 591 -2.24 -9.46 9.99
C LEU A 591 -1.76 -8.78 8.70
N GLN A 592 -2.05 -9.38 7.53
CA GLN A 592 -1.71 -8.85 6.21
C GLN A 592 -2.77 -7.86 5.67
N GLN A 593 -3.94 -7.77 6.33
CA GLN A 593 -5.03 -6.87 5.95
C GLN A 593 -4.92 -5.51 6.66
N LEU A 594 -5.43 -4.44 6.05
CA LEU A 594 -5.44 -3.10 6.67
C LEU A 594 -6.83 -2.70 7.17
N ARG A 595 -7.85 -2.80 6.31
CA ARG A 595 -9.22 -2.30 6.54
C ARG A 595 -10.02 -3.05 7.61
N THR A 596 -9.58 -4.24 8.01
CA THR A 596 -10.35 -5.16 8.87
C THR A 596 -10.04 -5.01 10.36
N ILE A 597 -9.16 -4.09 10.76
CA ILE A 597 -8.87 -3.82 12.18
C ILE A 597 -10.12 -3.31 12.90
N ARG A 598 -10.40 -3.83 14.09
CA ARG A 598 -11.48 -3.41 14.98
C ARG A 598 -10.96 -3.34 16.41
N PHE A 599 -11.24 -2.24 17.09
CA PHE A 599 -10.84 -2.02 18.48
C PHE A 599 -11.93 -2.51 19.43
N HIS A 600 -11.49 -3.13 20.51
CA HIS A 600 -12.35 -3.69 21.56
C HIS A 600 -12.16 -2.92 22.85
N HIS A 601 -13.23 -2.77 23.62
CA HIS A 601 -13.14 -2.06 24.88
C HIS A 601 -12.40 -2.91 25.92
N VAL A 602 -11.47 -2.30 26.64
CA VAL A 602 -10.76 -2.88 27.78
C VAL A 602 -10.72 -1.83 28.87
N ASP A 603 -11.12 -2.21 30.08
CA ASP A 603 -11.37 -1.32 31.23
C ASP A 603 -10.08 -0.92 32.00
N ASN A 604 -8.98 -0.76 31.27
CA ASN A 604 -7.71 -0.25 31.78
C ASN A 604 -7.06 0.69 30.75
N ASP A 605 -6.71 1.91 31.14
CA ASP A 605 -6.13 2.95 30.27
C ASP A 605 -4.72 2.60 29.78
N ALA A 606 -3.99 1.76 30.52
CA ALA A 606 -2.69 1.24 30.14
C ALA A 606 -2.79 -0.02 29.25
N MET A 607 -3.98 -0.48 28.88
CA MET A 607 -4.15 -1.64 28.00
C MET A 607 -4.93 -1.28 26.73
N LEU A 608 -4.56 -1.92 25.62
CA LEU A 608 -5.20 -1.75 24.32
C LEU A 608 -5.55 -3.13 23.73
N ALA A 609 -6.73 -3.26 23.14
CA ALA A 609 -7.18 -4.48 22.48
C ALA A 609 -7.76 -4.20 21.09
N TYR A 610 -7.37 -5.00 20.11
CA TYR A 610 -7.91 -4.94 18.75
C TYR A 610 -7.82 -6.30 18.07
N SER A 611 -8.74 -6.57 17.15
CA SER A 611 -8.70 -7.74 16.28
C SER A 611 -8.59 -7.36 14.81
N LYS A 612 -8.13 -8.30 14.00
CA LYS A 612 -8.13 -8.25 12.53
C LYS A 612 -8.63 -9.60 12.02
N PHE A 613 -9.29 -9.59 10.88
CA PHE A 613 -9.67 -10.82 10.19
C PHE A 613 -9.28 -10.77 8.71
N ASP A 614 -9.08 -11.93 8.11
CA ASP A 614 -8.90 -12.10 6.68
C ASP A 614 -10.22 -12.51 6.00
N PRO A 615 -10.75 -11.70 5.06
CA PRO A 615 -12.03 -12.00 4.40
C PRO A 615 -11.98 -13.21 3.47
N ALA A 616 -10.80 -13.67 3.04
CA ALA A 616 -10.67 -14.81 2.14
C ALA A 616 -10.67 -16.16 2.88
N THR A 617 -9.95 -16.24 4.00
CA THR A 617 -9.76 -17.49 4.76
C THR A 617 -10.61 -17.58 6.03
N GLY A 618 -11.06 -16.44 6.57
CA GLY A 618 -11.69 -16.37 7.90
C GLY A 618 -10.70 -16.40 9.06
N ASP A 619 -9.38 -16.41 8.80
CA ASP A 619 -8.35 -16.25 9.85
C ASP A 619 -8.62 -14.98 10.66
N CYS A 620 -8.45 -15.07 11.98
CA CYS A 620 -8.74 -13.98 12.91
C CYS A 620 -7.68 -13.95 14.01
N VAL A 621 -7.13 -12.77 14.24
CA VAL A 621 -6.14 -12.52 15.29
C VAL A 621 -6.66 -11.41 16.18
N LEU A 622 -6.61 -11.64 17.50
CA LEU A 622 -6.88 -10.63 18.52
C LEU A 622 -5.61 -10.36 19.31
N VAL A 623 -5.25 -9.09 19.43
CA VAL A 623 -4.08 -8.60 20.15
C VAL A 623 -4.55 -7.85 21.38
N VAL A 624 -3.99 -8.20 22.54
CA VAL A 624 -4.11 -7.42 23.78
C VAL A 624 -2.69 -7.04 24.21
N VAL A 625 -2.44 -5.75 24.40
CA VAL A 625 -1.11 -5.22 24.69
C VAL A 625 -1.16 -4.21 25.84
N SER A 626 -0.24 -4.35 26.80
CA SER A 626 0.03 -3.32 27.80
C SER A 626 0.87 -2.20 27.18
N LEU A 627 0.53 -0.96 27.49
CA LEU A 627 1.27 0.26 27.16
C LEU A 627 2.19 0.68 28.32
N ASN A 628 2.13 -0.01 29.46
CA ASN A 628 3.06 0.13 30.58
C ASN A 628 4.19 -0.90 30.45
N ALA A 629 5.43 -0.42 30.36
CA ALA A 629 6.61 -1.28 30.20
C ALA A 629 7.23 -1.75 31.53
N PHE A 630 6.73 -1.30 32.68
CA PHE A 630 7.37 -1.53 33.98
C PHE A 630 6.57 -2.47 34.89
N GLY A 631 5.28 -2.20 35.05
CA GLY A 631 4.42 -2.91 35.99
C GLY A 631 3.49 -3.91 35.30
N PRO A 632 3.02 -4.94 36.03
CA PRO A 632 1.90 -5.75 35.57
C PRO A 632 0.62 -4.89 35.46
N GLU A 633 -0.20 -5.19 34.47
CA GLU A 633 -1.53 -4.59 34.27
C GLU A 633 -2.57 -5.71 34.22
N GLU A 634 -3.73 -5.48 34.84
CA GLU A 634 -4.90 -6.37 34.78
C GLU A 634 -6.12 -5.59 34.27
N ALA A 635 -7.01 -6.28 33.54
CA ALA A 635 -8.21 -5.70 32.96
C ALA A 635 -9.22 -6.78 32.54
N THR A 636 -10.47 -6.35 32.32
CA THR A 636 -11.55 -7.07 31.66
C THR A 636 -11.66 -6.61 30.19
N LEU A 637 -11.64 -7.57 29.27
CA LEU A 637 -11.85 -7.35 27.84
C LEU A 637 -13.32 -7.55 27.46
N TRP A 638 -13.89 -6.61 26.69
CA TRP A 638 -15.26 -6.62 26.19
C TRP A 638 -15.26 -6.77 24.67
N LEU A 639 -15.68 -7.95 24.17
CA LEU A 639 -15.68 -8.34 22.75
C LEU A 639 -17.00 -8.05 22.03
#